data_AF-A0A6P6NPN2-F1
#
_entry.id   AF-A0A6P6NPN2-F1
#
_cell.length_a   1.000
_cell.length_b   1.000
_cell.length_c   1.000
_cell.angle_alpha   90.00
_cell.angle_beta   90.00
_cell.angle_gamma   90.00
#
_symmetry.space_group_name_H-M   'P 1'
#
loop_
_entity.id
_entity.type
_entity.pdbx_description
1 polymer ?
#
loop_
_entity_poly.entity_id
_entity_poly.type
_entity_poly.pdbx_seq_one_letter_code
_entity_poly.pdbx_strand_id
1 'polypeptide(L)'
;MELFSRNVCALWIMVLLEFLLETVADEEVLMNTKTEISDLKWTTNSGSKPEWEEISGLDEESNSVRTYQICQVDGLSSHWLRSKLIERREASQVYVELKFTMIECSSRTTHHRSCKETFNLYYYESDTDDATATHPAWMENPYTKVDTVAADFLLRKGGEKKFNVKTLRLGPLTKRGFYLAFQAQGACMALLSVRVFFKKCPALTRSLSVFPETVPRSLVQEAVGQCVANAVQPGPNPRPPKMFCGEDGQWEDQPTTTCTCLPGFEASHGDMECRVCPVGRFKMGSGPGPCSVCPDSSHTGETGSASCGCRPGFYRAPSDSPDTPCTRPPSSPRSPVPQVNDTSLTLEWSEPLDSGGRSDLTYSVECRMCPAPGVPCAPCGDGVNYRPSQTGIQGRRVSIWGLRPHTTYSFTVMALNGVSPLTLQGPAGDTINITTSPNVPVLVSGLRKIAATESSLTLHWNTPTQSHYRILQYQLRYCEKERGFEECSYHYMESNLNEVVLSDLRRATQYEVQVRARTLAGYGSFGQAVVFRTLPDEDDSSSPVLVTGILIATGMLVLIIAIAAVICCKRRSHPPLDQHFPLTPASCGTVSDWLRAIKMERYEESFLQDGYTSMQLLTHITTDQGSAAFGNNSGWSSEEDPVQHRGSWDSKLNSRECALLSEASTHTHTHTCRRLLSLPENFV
;
A
#
# COMPACT_ATOMS: atom_id res chain seq x y z
N MET A 1 37.13 36.02 10.12
CA MET A 1 37.75 35.06 11.07
C MET A 1 36.95 34.89 12.36
N GLU A 2 36.36 35.96 12.92
CA GLU A 2 35.56 35.84 14.16
C GLU A 2 34.24 35.04 14.02
N LEU A 3 33.53 35.12 12.88
CA LEU A 3 32.34 34.29 12.63
C LEU A 3 32.67 32.79 12.48
N PHE A 4 33.85 32.46 11.96
CA PHE A 4 34.30 31.07 11.83
C PHE A 4 34.67 30.48 13.19
N SER A 5 35.31 31.27 14.06
CA SER A 5 35.64 30.88 15.45
C SER A 5 34.40 30.60 16.30
N ARG A 6 33.33 31.40 16.14
CA ARG A 6 32.09 31.27 16.91
C ARG A 6 31.29 30.02 16.55
N ASN A 7 31.26 29.63 15.27
CA ASN A 7 30.60 28.42 14.81
C ASN A 7 31.39 27.15 15.17
N VAL A 8 32.72 27.22 15.15
CA VAL A 8 33.58 26.12 15.61
C VAL A 8 33.46 25.94 17.13
N CYS A 9 33.44 27.01 17.92
CA CYS A 9 33.16 26.92 19.35
C CYS A 9 31.77 26.34 19.64
N ALA A 10 30.73 26.73 18.90
CA ALA A 10 29.39 26.15 19.07
C ALA A 10 29.36 24.65 18.73
N LEU A 11 30.04 24.21 17.67
CA LEU A 11 30.17 22.80 17.32
C LEU A 11 30.95 22.03 18.40
N TRP A 12 32.06 22.58 18.90
CA TRP A 12 32.83 21.97 19.98
C TRP A 12 32.04 21.91 21.29
N ILE A 13 31.24 22.93 21.60
CA ILE A 13 30.36 22.94 22.77
C ILE A 13 29.25 21.91 22.60
N MET A 14 28.65 21.75 21.41
CA MET A 14 27.64 20.72 21.13
C MET A 14 28.23 19.31 21.19
N VAL A 15 29.43 19.10 20.65
CA VAL A 15 30.15 17.82 20.75
C VAL A 15 30.57 17.53 22.19
N LEU A 16 31.00 18.54 22.95
CA LEU A 16 31.23 18.41 24.39
C LEU A 16 29.93 18.15 25.16
N LEU A 17 28.81 18.73 24.75
CA LEU A 17 27.50 18.50 25.36
C LEU A 17 26.99 17.08 25.08
N GLU A 18 27.19 16.57 23.86
CA GLU A 18 26.92 15.17 23.48
C GLU A 18 27.83 14.21 24.25
N PHE A 19 29.12 14.54 24.43
CA PHE A 19 30.04 13.77 25.26
C PHE A 19 29.68 13.80 26.76
N LEU A 20 29.07 14.89 27.23
CA LEU A 20 28.58 15.04 28.61
C LEU A 20 27.20 14.42 28.83
N LEU A 21 26.49 14.04 27.75
CA LEU A 21 25.21 13.35 27.76
C LEU A 21 25.33 11.84 27.49
N GLU A 22 26.54 11.28 27.55
CA GLU A 22 26.65 9.86 27.91
C GLU A 22 25.96 9.69 29.26
N THR A 23 24.81 9.03 29.26
CA THR A 23 24.09 8.70 30.49
C THR A 23 25.04 7.89 31.35
N VAL A 24 25.61 8.55 32.36
CA VAL A 24 26.44 7.89 33.37
C VAL A 24 25.59 6.78 33.96
N ALA A 25 26.11 5.57 33.93
CA ALA A 25 25.44 4.41 34.50
C ALA A 25 25.02 4.71 35.93
N ASP A 26 23.79 4.31 36.30
CA ASP A 26 23.31 4.52 37.66
C ASP A 26 24.01 3.52 38.59
N GLU A 27 24.55 4.02 39.70
CA GLU A 27 25.36 3.23 40.64
C GLU A 27 24.61 3.06 41.96
N GLU A 28 24.26 1.82 42.30
CA GLU A 28 23.64 1.51 43.59
C GLU A 28 24.68 1.07 44.61
N VAL A 29 24.84 1.86 45.67
CA VAL A 29 25.84 1.64 46.73
C VAL A 29 25.32 0.64 47.76
N LEU A 30 26.06 -0.45 47.95
CA LEU A 30 25.81 -1.49 48.95
C LEU A 30 26.50 -1.20 50.28
N MET A 31 27.70 -0.59 50.24
CA MET A 31 28.47 -0.20 51.42
C MET A 31 29.36 1.00 51.09
N ASN A 32 29.46 1.97 51.99
CA ASN A 32 30.43 3.05 51.87
C ASN A 32 30.96 3.45 53.26
N THR A 33 32.24 3.18 53.52
CA THR A 33 32.83 3.50 54.83
C THR A 33 33.01 5.00 55.06
N LYS A 34 33.03 5.84 54.01
CA LYS A 34 33.12 7.30 54.14
C LYS A 34 31.86 7.89 54.80
N THR A 35 30.69 7.29 54.56
CA THR A 35 29.40 7.76 55.11
C THR A 35 29.09 7.19 56.49
N GLU A 36 29.87 6.24 56.98
CA GLU A 36 29.70 5.64 58.30
C GLU A 36 30.37 6.48 59.38
N ILE A 37 29.55 7.10 60.24
CA ILE A 37 29.99 8.01 61.31
C ILE A 37 30.30 7.22 62.61
N SER A 38 29.79 5.99 62.72
CA SER A 38 30.00 5.10 63.85
C SER A 38 31.24 4.20 63.67
N ASP A 39 31.69 3.52 64.74
CA ASP A 39 32.80 2.56 64.62
C ASP A 39 32.43 1.45 63.61
N LEU A 40 33.31 1.20 62.65
CA LEU A 40 33.07 0.22 61.58
C LEU A 40 33.01 -1.21 62.16
N LYS A 41 33.79 -1.49 63.20
CA LYS A 41 33.84 -2.77 63.94
C LYS A 41 34.07 -3.97 63.02
N TRP A 42 34.96 -3.82 62.05
CA TRP A 42 35.40 -4.93 61.21
C TRP A 42 36.25 -5.91 62.03
N THR A 43 36.18 -7.19 61.68
CA THR A 43 36.83 -8.25 62.45
C THR A 43 38.29 -8.39 62.01
N THR A 44 39.22 -8.45 62.95
CA THR A 44 40.65 -8.70 62.70
C THR A 44 41.03 -10.10 63.19
N ASN A 45 42.08 -10.68 62.60
CA ASN A 45 42.62 -11.95 63.08
C ASN A 45 43.45 -11.74 64.36
N SER A 46 42.85 -11.95 65.54
CA SER A 46 43.37 -11.54 66.87
C SER A 46 44.54 -12.37 67.43
N GLY A 47 45.37 -12.98 66.56
CA GLY A 47 46.42 -13.92 66.95
C GLY A 47 47.85 -13.45 66.63
N SER A 48 48.03 -12.37 65.86
CA SER A 48 49.34 -11.92 65.39
C SER A 48 49.47 -10.39 65.43
N LYS A 49 50.41 -9.88 66.23
CA LYS A 49 50.81 -8.45 66.22
C LYS A 49 51.83 -8.19 65.11
N PRO A 50 51.79 -7.05 64.40
CA PRO A 50 50.81 -5.96 64.54
C PRO A 50 49.45 -6.31 63.90
N GLU A 51 48.35 -5.87 64.52
CA GLU A 51 47.00 -6.08 63.98
C GLU A 51 46.56 -4.88 63.12
N TRP A 52 45.47 -5.04 62.38
CA TRP A 52 44.81 -3.90 61.74
C TRP A 52 44.18 -3.02 62.81
N GLU A 53 44.47 -1.72 62.77
CA GLU A 53 43.99 -0.75 63.75
C GLU A 53 42.96 0.19 63.12
N GLU A 54 41.82 0.34 63.76
CA GLU A 54 40.81 1.34 63.39
C GLU A 54 41.21 2.70 63.97
N ILE A 55 41.36 3.71 63.10
CA ILE A 55 41.73 5.07 63.47
C ILE A 55 40.76 6.08 62.87
N SER A 56 40.60 7.22 63.54
CA SER A 56 39.89 8.37 62.99
C SER A 56 40.82 9.20 62.11
N GLY A 57 40.40 9.46 60.88
CA GLY A 57 41.06 10.35 59.93
C GLY A 57 40.13 11.49 59.51
N LEU A 58 40.70 12.46 58.77
CA LEU A 58 39.92 13.47 58.07
C LEU A 58 39.97 13.17 56.57
N ASP A 59 38.83 13.25 55.90
CA ASP A 59 38.77 13.19 54.45
C ASP A 59 39.14 14.55 53.81
N GLU A 60 39.05 14.64 52.48
CA GLU A 60 39.36 15.87 51.73
C GLU A 60 38.41 17.03 52.07
N GLU A 61 37.19 16.72 52.50
CA GLU A 61 36.15 17.67 52.87
C GLU A 61 36.24 18.05 54.37
N SER A 62 37.28 17.58 55.07
CA SER A 62 37.48 17.74 56.52
C SER A 62 36.39 17.08 57.38
N ASN A 63 35.70 16.07 56.85
CA ASN A 63 34.80 15.22 57.63
C ASN A 63 35.61 14.16 58.38
N SER A 64 35.19 13.85 59.61
CA SER A 64 35.75 12.75 60.38
C SER A 64 35.29 11.41 59.79
N VAL A 65 36.24 10.61 59.32
CA VAL A 65 36.02 9.28 58.74
C VAL A 65 36.78 8.21 59.52
N ARG A 66 36.27 6.97 59.53
CA ARG A 66 36.97 5.83 60.11
C ARG A 66 37.81 5.13 59.04
N THR A 67 39.07 4.90 59.34
CA THR A 67 40.05 4.29 58.42
C THR A 67 40.77 3.14 59.13
N TYR A 68 41.29 2.18 58.38
CA TYR A 68 42.04 1.05 58.92
C TYR A 68 43.51 1.16 58.51
N GLN A 69 44.45 1.08 59.44
CA GLN A 69 45.88 1.09 59.14
C GLN A 69 46.58 -0.17 59.63
N ILE A 70 47.66 -0.53 58.95
CA ILE A 70 48.57 -1.58 59.39
C ILE A 70 49.98 -1.27 58.91
N CYS A 71 50.98 -1.41 59.78
CA CYS A 71 52.39 -1.26 59.44
C CYS A 71 53.21 -2.41 60.00
N GLN A 72 53.46 -3.40 59.15
CA GLN A 72 54.18 -4.62 59.52
C GLN A 72 55.68 -4.39 59.54
N VAL A 73 56.36 -4.90 60.57
CA VAL A 73 57.81 -4.85 60.72
C VAL A 73 58.45 -6.09 60.08
N ASP A 74 57.77 -7.23 60.17
CA ASP A 74 58.16 -8.52 59.60
C ASP A 74 57.25 -8.91 58.42
N GLY A 75 57.78 -9.61 57.42
CA GLY A 75 57.03 -10.01 56.21
C GLY A 75 56.54 -11.46 56.20
N LEU A 76 56.70 -12.19 57.31
CA LEU A 76 56.40 -13.62 57.39
C LEU A 76 54.94 -13.90 57.79
N SER A 77 54.32 -13.02 58.58
CA SER A 77 52.95 -13.19 59.07
C SER A 77 51.91 -12.59 58.13
N SER A 78 50.76 -13.27 58.02
CA SER A 78 49.62 -12.82 57.22
C SER A 78 48.56 -12.21 58.14
N HIS A 79 48.20 -10.95 57.90
CA HIS A 79 47.26 -10.21 58.73
C HIS A 79 45.99 -9.89 57.96
N TRP A 80 44.85 -10.28 58.53
CA TRP A 80 43.55 -10.21 57.88
C TRP A 80 42.63 -9.21 58.58
N LEU A 81 41.82 -8.54 57.79
CA LEU A 81 40.73 -7.64 58.20
C LEU A 81 39.50 -8.03 57.39
N ARG A 82 38.35 -8.23 58.01
CA ARG A 82 37.09 -8.62 57.35
C ARG A 82 35.96 -7.63 57.65
N SER A 83 35.22 -7.24 56.63
CA SER A 83 34.02 -6.41 56.75
C SER A 83 32.89 -7.14 57.51
N LYS A 84 31.80 -6.41 57.76
CA LYS A 84 30.49 -7.01 58.08
C LYS A 84 29.88 -7.64 56.82
N LEU A 85 28.78 -8.39 56.98
CA LEU A 85 28.03 -8.94 55.85
C LEU A 85 27.48 -7.79 55.00
N ILE A 86 27.82 -7.78 53.71
CA ILE A 86 27.30 -6.86 52.71
C ILE A 86 26.19 -7.58 51.96
N GLU A 87 24.98 -7.06 52.01
CA GLU A 87 23.86 -7.63 51.26
C GLU A 87 24.06 -7.39 49.76
N ARG A 88 23.95 -8.47 48.97
CA ARG A 88 24.13 -8.42 47.52
C ARG A 88 22.99 -7.69 46.81
N ARG A 89 21.79 -7.72 47.39
CA ARG A 89 20.53 -7.30 46.73
C ARG A 89 20.37 -8.01 45.38
N GLU A 90 20.07 -7.29 44.32
CA GLU A 90 19.87 -7.84 42.97
C GLU A 90 21.16 -8.02 42.18
N ALA A 91 22.30 -7.52 42.69
CA ALA A 91 23.56 -7.48 41.96
C ALA A 91 24.11 -8.87 41.63
N SER A 92 24.27 -9.20 40.35
CA SER A 92 25.04 -10.40 39.96
C SER A 92 26.54 -10.16 40.16
N GLN A 93 26.98 -8.91 40.03
CA GLN A 93 28.37 -8.51 40.16
C GLN A 93 28.44 -7.17 40.87
N VAL A 94 29.53 -6.93 41.58
CA VAL A 94 29.76 -5.68 42.32
C VAL A 94 31.15 -5.14 42.01
N TYR A 95 31.32 -3.85 42.21
CA TYR A 95 32.56 -3.12 42.10
C TYR A 95 32.98 -2.66 43.49
N VAL A 96 34.25 -2.93 43.82
CA VAL A 96 34.87 -2.53 45.07
C VAL A 96 35.88 -1.44 44.75
N GLU A 97 35.54 -0.21 45.09
CA GLU A 97 36.42 0.95 45.01
C GLU A 97 37.15 1.14 46.33
N LEU A 98 38.48 1.05 46.25
CA LEU A 98 39.39 1.17 47.38
C LEU A 98 40.14 2.48 47.28
N LYS A 99 40.06 3.30 48.32
CA LYS A 99 40.92 4.47 48.53
C LYS A 99 41.93 4.16 49.61
N PHE A 100 43.23 4.21 49.31
CA PHE A 100 44.27 3.81 50.27
C PHE A 100 45.61 4.52 50.07
N THR A 101 46.46 4.50 51.09
CA THR A 101 47.85 4.95 51.01
C THR A 101 48.79 3.77 51.25
N MET A 102 49.98 3.83 50.66
CA MET A 102 51.01 2.81 50.78
C MET A 102 52.36 3.50 50.98
N ILE A 103 53.15 3.05 51.94
CA ILE A 103 54.49 3.62 52.20
C ILE A 103 55.53 2.93 51.32
N GLU A 104 56.42 3.72 50.70
CA GLU A 104 57.52 3.21 49.88
C GLU A 104 58.51 2.40 50.72
N CYS A 105 58.86 1.19 50.27
CA CYS A 105 59.74 0.29 50.99
C CYS A 105 61.18 0.81 51.11
N SER A 106 61.65 1.62 50.15
CA SER A 106 62.97 2.26 50.19
C SER A 106 63.07 3.32 51.30
N SER A 107 61.94 3.92 51.69
CA SER A 107 61.90 4.93 52.75
C SER A 107 62.03 4.35 54.17
N ARG A 108 61.96 3.01 54.30
CA ARG A 108 62.03 2.29 55.57
C ARG A 108 63.47 1.88 55.89
N THR A 109 63.95 2.26 57.08
CA THR A 109 65.37 2.15 57.46
C THR A 109 65.84 0.75 57.86
N THR A 110 64.95 -0.23 58.05
CA THR A 110 65.33 -1.50 58.70
C THR A 110 65.15 -2.78 57.88
N HIS A 111 64.26 -2.88 56.88
CA HIS A 111 64.00 -4.20 56.22
C HIS A 111 63.45 -4.08 54.79
N HIS A 112 64.31 -3.83 53.78
CA HIS A 112 63.88 -3.75 52.38
C HIS A 112 63.43 -5.10 51.77
N ARG A 113 63.92 -6.25 52.25
CA ARG A 113 63.66 -7.55 51.60
C ARG A 113 62.31 -8.19 51.95
N SER A 114 61.73 -7.85 53.10
CA SER A 114 60.45 -8.39 53.58
C SER A 114 59.28 -7.42 53.41
N CYS A 115 59.55 -6.18 53.00
CA CYS A 115 58.56 -5.16 52.75
C CYS A 115 57.86 -5.37 51.40
N LYS A 116 56.54 -5.17 51.37
CA LYS A 116 55.72 -5.22 50.15
C LYS A 116 54.92 -3.93 50.00
N GLU A 117 54.72 -3.51 48.76
CA GLU A 117 53.92 -2.34 48.37
C GLU A 117 52.56 -2.76 47.79
N THR A 118 52.12 -3.97 48.15
CA THR A 118 50.88 -4.58 47.69
C THR A 118 50.14 -5.26 48.85
N PHE A 119 48.83 -5.40 48.71
CA PHE A 119 47.98 -6.19 49.60
C PHE A 119 46.99 -6.99 48.76
N ASN A 120 46.35 -8.01 49.34
CA ASN A 120 45.39 -8.84 48.62
C ASN A 120 43.96 -8.54 49.08
N LEU A 121 43.04 -8.49 48.13
CA LEU A 121 41.60 -8.42 48.37
C LEU A 121 40.98 -9.80 48.14
N TYR A 122 40.12 -10.22 49.06
CA TYR A 122 39.37 -11.46 49.02
C TYR A 122 37.89 -11.22 49.31
N TYR A 123 37.05 -12.19 48.99
CA TYR A 123 35.65 -12.22 49.42
C TYR A 123 35.17 -13.61 49.82
N TYR A 124 34.09 -13.65 50.61
CA TYR A 124 33.41 -14.89 51.01
C TYR A 124 31.90 -14.71 50.94
N GLU A 125 31.21 -15.55 50.18
CA GLU A 125 29.76 -15.53 50.05
C GLU A 125 29.06 -16.30 51.18
N SER A 126 28.05 -15.69 51.79
CA SER A 126 27.18 -16.34 52.79
C SER A 126 25.70 -15.94 52.62
N ASP A 127 24.80 -16.85 52.99
CA ASP A 127 23.36 -16.58 53.00
C ASP A 127 22.88 -15.95 54.33
N THR A 128 23.74 -15.97 55.34
CA THR A 128 23.46 -15.49 56.71
C THR A 128 24.64 -14.71 57.28
N ASP A 129 24.40 -13.87 58.30
CA ASP A 129 25.46 -13.19 59.04
C ASP A 129 26.06 -14.14 60.10
N ASP A 130 26.76 -15.19 59.64
CA ASP A 130 27.32 -16.28 60.44
C ASP A 130 28.81 -16.09 60.79
N ALA A 131 29.41 -14.98 60.35
CA ALA A 131 30.82 -14.74 60.50
C ALA A 131 31.18 -14.35 61.95
N THR A 132 32.12 -15.07 62.55
CA THR A 132 32.64 -14.84 63.90
C THR A 132 34.11 -14.47 63.86
N ALA A 133 34.75 -14.26 65.02
CA ALA A 133 36.18 -13.98 65.12
C ALA A 133 37.07 -15.12 64.56
N THR A 134 36.55 -16.33 64.41
CA THR A 134 37.30 -17.51 63.94
C THR A 134 36.67 -18.19 62.72
N HIS A 135 35.45 -17.83 62.33
CA HIS A 135 34.72 -18.40 61.20
C HIS A 135 34.28 -17.30 60.20
N PRO A 136 34.39 -17.51 58.89
CA PRO A 136 35.21 -18.54 58.22
C PRO A 136 36.69 -18.39 58.59
N ALA A 137 37.45 -19.49 58.49
CA ALA A 137 38.86 -19.53 58.91
C ALA A 137 39.72 -18.51 58.15
N TRP A 138 40.62 -17.81 58.85
CA TRP A 138 41.52 -16.78 58.33
C TRP A 138 42.62 -17.33 57.42
N MET A 139 42.25 -17.83 56.25
CA MET A 139 43.16 -18.43 55.28
C MET A 139 42.57 -18.31 53.86
N GLU A 140 43.38 -18.58 52.84
CA GLU A 140 42.96 -18.38 51.45
C GLU A 140 41.72 -19.20 51.06
N ASN A 141 41.51 -20.39 51.62
CA ASN A 141 40.30 -21.20 51.42
C ASN A 141 39.52 -21.25 52.75
N PRO A 142 38.31 -20.67 52.88
CA PRO A 142 37.23 -20.64 51.88
C PRO A 142 37.02 -19.30 51.16
N TYR A 143 37.91 -18.33 51.35
CA TYR A 143 37.81 -17.06 50.65
C TYR A 143 38.15 -17.22 49.17
N THR A 144 37.64 -16.34 48.32
CA THR A 144 38.02 -16.27 46.91
C THR A 144 38.85 -15.01 46.71
N LYS A 145 40.04 -15.16 46.13
CA LYS A 145 40.92 -14.02 45.84
C LYS A 145 40.33 -13.18 44.71
N VAL A 146 40.17 -11.88 44.94
CA VAL A 146 39.76 -10.91 43.91
C VAL A 146 40.98 -10.49 43.11
N ASP A 147 41.95 -9.85 43.78
CA ASP A 147 43.17 -9.37 43.14
C ASP A 147 44.29 -9.08 44.16
N THR A 148 45.51 -8.91 43.65
CA THR A 148 46.66 -8.32 44.37
C THR A 148 46.72 -6.83 44.05
N VAL A 149 46.31 -6.00 45.00
CA VAL A 149 46.20 -4.55 44.84
C VAL A 149 47.55 -3.90 45.03
N ALA A 150 48.04 -3.24 43.98
CA ALA A 150 49.26 -2.44 44.01
C ALA A 150 48.93 -0.94 44.08
N ALA A 151 49.81 -0.18 44.73
CA ALA A 151 49.76 1.27 44.74
C ALA A 151 50.42 1.85 43.48
N ASP A 152 49.78 2.85 42.88
CA ASP A 152 50.39 3.66 41.81
C ASP A 152 51.25 4.79 42.41
N PHE A 153 50.84 5.30 43.57
CA PHE A 153 51.52 6.33 44.35
C PHE A 153 51.97 5.79 45.70
N LEU A 154 53.25 5.99 46.00
CA LEU A 154 53.89 5.58 47.25
C LEU A 154 54.26 6.80 48.10
N LEU A 155 53.94 6.76 49.39
CA LEU A 155 54.26 7.82 50.34
C LEU A 155 55.74 7.77 50.75
N ARG A 156 56.40 8.92 50.64
CA ARG A 156 57.79 9.15 51.05
C ARG A 156 57.87 10.00 52.30
N LYS A 157 58.96 9.85 53.06
CA LYS A 157 59.23 10.68 54.23
C LYS A 157 59.47 12.13 53.80
N GLY A 158 58.52 13.03 54.11
CA GLY A 158 58.54 14.44 53.70
C GLY A 158 57.93 14.74 52.32
N GLY A 159 57.31 13.75 51.66
CA GLY A 159 56.62 13.93 50.38
C GLY A 159 55.16 14.38 50.54
N GLU A 160 54.53 14.77 49.42
CA GLU A 160 53.10 15.07 49.36
C GLU A 160 52.25 13.85 49.73
N LYS A 161 51.17 14.08 50.48
CA LYS A 161 50.20 13.03 50.84
C LYS A 161 49.31 12.73 49.64
N LYS A 162 49.69 11.72 48.84
CA LYS A 162 48.87 11.17 47.74
C LYS A 162 48.23 9.85 48.17
N PHE A 163 47.01 9.62 47.70
CA PHE A 163 46.30 8.37 47.88
C PHE A 163 46.11 7.68 46.54
N ASN A 164 45.78 6.40 46.60
CA ASN A 164 45.49 5.54 45.47
C ASN A 164 43.99 5.27 45.43
N VAL A 165 43.44 5.16 44.22
CA VAL A 165 42.07 4.68 43.99
C VAL A 165 42.14 3.49 43.06
N LYS A 166 41.58 2.35 43.47
CA LYS A 166 41.49 1.14 42.64
C LYS A 166 40.07 0.59 42.69
N THR A 167 39.47 0.37 41.53
CA THR A 167 38.13 -0.22 41.39
C THR A 167 38.27 -1.64 40.85
N LEU A 168 37.81 -2.62 41.61
CA LEU A 168 37.97 -4.04 41.33
C LEU A 168 36.59 -4.69 41.15
N ARG A 169 36.44 -5.56 40.15
CA ARG A 169 35.20 -6.29 39.88
C ARG A 169 35.16 -7.60 40.68
N LEU A 170 34.02 -7.90 41.27
CA LEU A 170 33.78 -9.09 42.10
C LEU A 170 32.48 -9.78 41.64
N GLY A 171 32.55 -11.09 41.40
CA GLY A 171 31.41 -11.93 41.03
C GLY A 171 31.73 -12.90 39.87
N PRO A 172 30.73 -13.62 39.34
CA PRO A 172 29.30 -13.53 39.66
C PRO A 172 28.98 -14.05 41.06
N LEU A 173 28.20 -13.28 41.81
CA LEU A 173 27.76 -13.56 43.16
C LEU A 173 26.45 -14.36 43.15
N THR A 174 26.35 -15.39 43.99
CA THR A 174 25.18 -16.30 43.99
C THR A 174 24.39 -16.30 45.30
N LYS A 175 25.05 -16.08 46.44
CA LYS A 175 24.40 -16.08 47.77
C LYS A 175 23.75 -14.74 48.14
N ARG A 176 23.04 -14.68 49.27
CA ARG A 176 22.35 -13.47 49.77
C ARG A 176 23.29 -12.29 50.00
N GLY A 177 24.51 -12.54 50.46
CA GLY A 177 25.50 -11.51 50.73
C GLY A 177 26.92 -12.04 50.71
N PHE A 178 27.87 -11.15 51.00
CA PHE A 178 29.28 -11.48 51.01
C PHE A 178 30.05 -10.61 52.00
N TYR A 179 31.21 -11.10 52.42
CA TYR A 179 32.18 -10.34 53.20
C TYR A 179 33.37 -9.99 52.33
N LEU A 180 33.94 -8.81 52.52
CA LEU A 180 35.25 -8.46 51.99
C LEU A 180 36.32 -8.78 53.04
N ALA A 181 37.46 -9.28 52.58
CA ALA A 181 38.60 -9.55 53.43
C ALA A 181 39.89 -9.00 52.82
N PHE A 182 40.68 -8.29 53.62
CA PHE A 182 41.91 -7.64 53.24
C PHE A 182 43.07 -8.36 53.92
N GLN A 183 43.99 -8.88 53.12
CA GLN A 183 45.16 -9.59 53.60
C GLN A 183 46.41 -8.74 53.32
N ALA A 184 47.11 -8.35 54.37
CA ALA A 184 48.40 -7.67 54.29
C ALA A 184 49.52 -8.59 54.77
N GLN A 185 50.63 -8.63 54.04
CA GLN A 185 51.83 -9.37 54.40
C GLN A 185 53.07 -8.55 54.01
N GLY A 186 53.78 -8.00 55.00
CA GLY A 186 54.93 -7.11 54.81
C GLY A 186 54.58 -5.68 54.37
N ALA A 187 53.31 -5.28 54.40
CA ALA A 187 52.87 -3.95 53.95
C ALA A 187 52.81 -2.92 55.09
N CYS A 188 52.95 -1.64 54.73
CA CYS A 188 52.63 -0.50 55.61
C CYS A 188 51.73 0.48 54.86
N MET A 189 50.44 0.44 55.20
CA MET A 189 49.36 1.04 54.44
C MET A 189 48.24 1.54 55.35
N ALA A 190 47.43 2.45 54.82
CA ALA A 190 46.15 2.84 55.41
C ALA A 190 45.04 2.75 54.36
N LEU A 191 43.99 2.02 54.70
CA LEU A 191 42.74 1.92 53.94
C LEU A 191 41.84 3.08 54.36
N LEU A 192 41.72 4.07 53.49
CA LEU A 192 41.02 5.33 53.75
C LEU A 192 39.51 5.23 53.51
N SER A 193 39.09 4.51 52.46
CA SER A 193 37.68 4.29 52.16
C SER A 193 37.47 3.03 51.36
N VAL A 194 36.37 2.33 51.62
CA VAL A 194 35.87 1.21 50.84
C VAL A 194 34.45 1.51 50.42
N ARG A 195 34.22 1.62 49.12
CA ARG A 195 32.90 1.79 48.51
C ARG A 195 32.59 0.57 47.67
N VAL A 196 31.45 -0.05 47.93
CA VAL A 196 30.96 -1.23 47.21
C VAL A 196 29.65 -0.86 46.56
N PHE A 197 29.56 -1.06 45.25
CA PHE A 197 28.39 -0.70 44.47
C PHE A 197 28.21 -1.63 43.27
N PHE A 198 27.05 -1.63 42.65
CA PHE A 198 26.83 -2.27 41.35
C PHE A 198 26.22 -1.26 40.38
N LYS A 199 26.39 -1.52 39.09
CA LYS A 199 25.86 -0.68 38.03
C LYS A 199 24.52 -1.23 37.54
N LYS A 200 23.61 -0.34 37.19
CA LYS A 200 22.31 -0.68 36.64
C LYS A 200 21.88 0.34 35.59
N CYS A 201 21.07 -0.12 34.66
CA CYS A 201 20.43 0.76 33.70
C CYS A 201 19.19 1.39 34.35
N PRO A 202 19.12 2.72 34.50
CA PRO A 202 17.98 3.38 35.14
C PRO A 202 16.71 3.21 34.31
N ALA A 203 15.54 3.42 34.92
CA ALA A 203 14.29 3.44 34.16
C ALA A 203 14.34 4.51 33.06
N LEU A 204 14.01 4.12 31.83
CA LEU A 204 14.13 4.98 30.64
C LEU A 204 12.83 4.95 29.84
N THR A 205 12.39 6.11 29.37
CA THR A 205 11.33 6.20 28.36
C THR A 205 11.94 6.68 27.05
N ARG A 206 11.80 5.89 25.99
CA ARG A 206 12.37 6.19 24.67
C ARG A 206 11.47 5.62 23.58
N SER A 207 11.28 6.38 22.50
CA SER A 207 10.46 5.96 21.35
C SER A 207 9.08 5.45 21.78
N LEU A 208 8.41 6.23 22.64
CA LEU A 208 7.08 5.96 23.21
C LEU A 208 6.98 4.63 23.97
N SER A 209 8.12 4.15 24.48
CA SER A 209 8.24 2.88 25.21
C SER A 209 8.92 3.12 26.55
N VAL A 210 8.34 2.62 27.63
CA VAL A 210 8.87 2.67 29.00
C VAL A 210 9.60 1.37 29.27
N PHE A 211 10.87 1.49 29.65
CA PHE A 211 11.73 0.39 30.09
C PHE A 211 11.99 0.50 31.59
N PRO A 212 11.78 -0.58 32.36
CA PRO A 212 12.03 -0.57 33.79
C PRO A 212 13.54 -0.51 34.07
N GLU A 213 13.89 -0.11 35.29
CA GLU A 213 15.25 -0.27 35.80
C GLU A 213 15.70 -1.73 35.65
N THR A 214 16.91 -1.94 35.14
CA THR A 214 17.43 -3.27 34.79
C THR A 214 18.85 -3.45 35.29
N VAL A 215 19.07 -4.52 36.08
CA VAL A 215 20.40 -4.91 36.56
C VAL A 215 20.99 -5.99 35.64
N PRO A 216 22.14 -5.75 34.99
CA PRO A 216 22.73 -6.70 34.06
C PRO A 216 23.27 -7.94 34.80
N ARG A 217 22.82 -9.13 34.40
CA ARG A 217 23.33 -10.43 34.92
C ARG A 217 24.36 -11.09 34.00
N SER A 218 24.40 -10.63 32.76
CA SER A 218 25.28 -11.04 31.66
C SER A 218 25.90 -9.80 31.01
N LEU A 219 26.80 -9.99 30.04
CA LEU A 219 27.41 -8.89 29.26
C LEU A 219 26.37 -7.94 28.67
N VAL A 220 25.25 -8.52 28.23
CA VAL A 220 24.09 -7.80 27.71
C VAL A 220 22.83 -8.45 28.30
N GLN A 221 21.95 -7.64 28.89
CA GLN A 221 20.70 -8.07 29.51
C GLN A 221 19.52 -7.50 28.73
N GLU A 222 18.65 -8.37 28.21
CA GLU A 222 17.41 -7.95 27.56
C GLU A 222 16.43 -7.42 28.61
N ALA A 223 15.84 -6.25 28.34
CA ALA A 223 14.73 -5.67 29.07
C ALA A 223 13.51 -5.51 28.16
N VAL A 224 12.35 -5.93 28.67
CA VAL A 224 11.08 -5.82 27.98
C VAL A 224 10.38 -4.55 28.44
N GLY A 225 10.13 -3.64 27.51
CA GLY A 225 9.40 -2.41 27.75
C GLY A 225 7.90 -2.55 27.51
N GLN A 226 7.19 -1.46 27.75
CA GLN A 226 5.76 -1.32 27.49
C GLN A 226 5.49 0.02 26.80
N CYS A 227 4.47 0.10 25.95
CA CYS A 227 4.11 1.39 25.36
C CYS A 227 3.64 2.36 26.45
N VAL A 228 3.99 3.64 26.27
CA VAL A 228 3.44 4.72 27.11
C VAL A 228 1.92 4.78 26.99
N ALA A 229 1.27 5.48 27.92
CA ALA A 229 -0.18 5.69 27.85
C ALA A 229 -0.57 6.33 26.51
N ASN A 230 -1.69 5.85 25.94
CA ASN A 230 -2.20 6.26 24.63
C ASN A 230 -1.28 5.95 23.43
N ALA A 231 -0.37 4.98 23.58
CA ALA A 231 0.41 4.42 22.48
C ALA A 231 0.13 2.93 22.29
N VAL A 232 0.36 2.45 21.07
CA VAL A 232 0.19 1.05 20.68
C VAL A 232 1.30 0.63 19.73
N GLN A 233 1.56 -0.67 19.68
CA GLN A 233 2.54 -1.26 18.78
C GLN A 233 1.96 -1.35 17.36
N PRO A 234 2.77 -1.10 16.33
CA PRO A 234 2.33 -1.23 14.95
C PRO A 234 2.17 -2.70 14.53
N GLY A 235 1.17 -2.98 13.70
CA GLY A 235 0.98 -4.28 13.05
C GLY A 235 -0.03 -5.22 13.72
N PRO A 236 -0.42 -6.32 13.05
CA PRO A 236 -1.45 -7.25 13.51
C PRO A 236 -1.01 -8.18 14.65
N ASN A 237 0.30 -8.42 14.80
CA ASN A 237 0.89 -9.26 15.84
C ASN A 237 1.87 -8.43 16.68
N PRO A 238 1.38 -7.71 17.70
CA PRO A 238 2.21 -6.81 18.50
C PRO A 238 3.26 -7.61 19.30
N ARG A 239 4.53 -7.21 19.18
CA ARG A 239 5.64 -7.77 19.97
C ARG A 239 6.19 -6.69 20.87
N PRO A 240 6.30 -6.90 22.20
CA PRO A 240 6.69 -5.85 23.14
C PRO A 240 8.03 -5.21 22.76
N PRO A 241 8.22 -3.90 23.02
CA PRO A 241 9.47 -3.23 22.73
C PRO A 241 10.57 -3.84 23.60
N LYS A 242 11.73 -4.10 23.02
CA LYS A 242 12.90 -4.63 23.75
C LYS A 242 14.08 -3.71 23.60
N MET A 243 14.83 -3.57 24.68
CA MET A 243 16.07 -2.81 24.74
C MET A 243 17.09 -3.61 25.54
N PHE A 244 18.36 -3.28 25.37
CA PHE A 244 19.46 -4.05 25.94
C PHE A 244 20.28 -3.19 26.90
N CYS A 245 20.50 -3.71 28.09
CA CYS A 245 21.31 -3.11 29.15
C CYS A 245 22.69 -3.77 29.18
N GLY A 246 23.76 -2.98 28.99
CA GLY A 246 25.14 -3.44 29.06
C GLY A 246 25.61 -3.71 30.48
N GLU A 247 26.68 -4.50 30.64
CA GLU A 247 27.31 -4.77 31.95
C GLU A 247 27.85 -3.52 32.65
N ASP A 248 28.12 -2.47 31.88
CA ASP A 248 28.54 -1.17 32.36
C ASP A 248 27.38 -0.30 32.87
N GLY A 249 26.13 -0.78 32.77
CA GLY A 249 24.93 -0.07 33.19
C GLY A 249 24.42 0.96 32.19
N GLN A 250 24.84 0.89 30.92
CA GLN A 250 24.34 1.74 29.85
C GLN A 250 23.29 1.02 28.98
N TRP A 251 22.28 1.77 28.54
CA TRP A 251 21.31 1.28 27.56
C TRP A 251 21.85 1.38 26.14
N GLU A 252 21.48 0.43 25.28
CA GLU A 252 21.69 0.56 23.84
C GLU A 252 20.89 1.73 23.23
N ASP A 253 21.40 2.30 22.13
CA ASP A 253 20.87 3.53 21.54
C ASP A 253 19.42 3.44 21.03
N GLN A 254 18.95 2.28 20.58
CA GLN A 254 17.59 2.16 20.05
C GLN A 254 16.91 0.86 20.47
N PRO A 255 15.59 0.89 20.76
CA PRO A 255 14.84 -0.31 21.00
C PRO A 255 14.58 -1.06 19.68
N THR A 256 14.45 -2.39 19.78
CA THR A 256 14.19 -3.28 18.63
C THR A 256 12.85 -3.02 17.93
N THR A 257 11.84 -2.56 18.68
CA THR A 257 10.54 -2.14 18.13
C THR A 257 10.06 -0.90 18.88
N THR A 258 9.30 -0.06 18.19
CA THR A 258 8.81 1.22 18.72
C THR A 258 7.29 1.22 18.84
N CYS A 259 6.77 2.02 19.76
CA CYS A 259 5.34 2.27 19.89
C CYS A 259 4.95 3.52 19.09
N THR A 260 3.66 3.63 18.76
CA THR A 260 3.09 4.78 18.05
C THR A 260 1.86 5.30 18.78
N CYS A 261 1.67 6.62 18.82
CA CYS A 261 0.50 7.20 19.47
C CYS A 261 -0.79 6.78 18.75
N LEU A 262 -1.83 6.52 19.53
CA LEU A 262 -3.18 6.19 19.07
C LEU A 262 -3.83 7.35 18.27
N PRO A 263 -4.92 7.09 17.53
CA PRO A 263 -5.70 8.15 16.90
C PRO A 263 -6.10 9.25 17.91
N GLY A 264 -5.96 10.50 17.50
CA GLY A 264 -6.18 11.66 18.37
C GLY A 264 -5.01 12.01 19.30
N PHE A 265 -3.87 11.32 19.25
CA PHE A 265 -2.70 11.61 20.08
C PHE A 265 -1.42 11.80 19.26
N GLU A 266 -0.58 12.76 19.61
CA GLU A 266 0.74 12.97 19.01
C GLU A 266 1.86 12.80 20.02
N ALA A 267 3.04 12.44 19.53
CA ALA A 267 4.23 12.37 20.36
C ALA A 267 4.60 13.76 20.90
N SER A 268 5.01 13.82 22.16
CA SER A 268 5.50 15.04 22.80
C SER A 268 6.77 14.79 23.58
N HIS A 269 7.42 15.89 23.97
CA HIS A 269 8.66 15.87 24.74
C HIS A 269 9.73 14.90 24.17
N GLY A 270 9.95 14.91 22.85
CA GLY A 270 10.95 14.04 22.21
C GLY A 270 10.61 12.54 22.27
N ASP A 271 9.36 12.18 21.93
CA ASP A 271 8.85 10.80 21.93
C ASP A 271 8.82 10.12 23.30
N MET A 272 8.68 10.90 24.38
CA MET A 272 8.54 10.38 25.75
C MET A 272 7.08 10.14 26.15
N GLU A 273 6.13 10.85 25.54
CA GLU A 273 4.70 10.70 25.86
C GLU A 273 3.80 10.96 24.65
N CYS A 274 2.55 10.49 24.72
CA CYS A 274 1.51 10.78 23.75
C CYS A 274 0.51 11.79 24.33
N ARG A 275 0.50 13.01 23.79
CA ARG A 275 -0.43 14.09 24.17
C ARG A 275 -1.65 14.12 23.26
N VAL A 276 -2.79 14.54 23.80
CA VAL A 276 -4.02 14.73 23.02
C VAL A 276 -3.84 15.81 21.96
N CYS A 277 -4.41 15.58 20.76
CA CYS A 277 -4.47 16.61 19.73
C CYS A 277 -5.24 17.84 20.26
N PRO A 278 -4.72 19.06 20.09
CA PRO A 278 -5.44 20.26 20.49
C PRO A 278 -6.64 20.53 19.57
N VAL A 279 -7.55 21.40 20.02
CA VAL A 279 -8.74 21.81 19.25
C VAL A 279 -8.34 22.31 17.87
N GLY A 280 -9.10 21.93 16.84
CA GLY A 280 -8.81 22.26 15.44
C GLY A 280 -7.75 21.38 14.77
N ARG A 281 -7.20 20.39 15.50
CA ARG A 281 -6.28 19.37 14.96
C ARG A 281 -6.83 17.96 15.16
N PHE A 282 -6.40 17.05 14.30
CA PHE A 282 -6.83 15.65 14.33
C PHE A 282 -5.71 14.69 13.96
N LYS A 283 -5.90 13.40 14.27
CA LYS A 283 -5.04 12.31 13.81
C LYS A 283 -5.85 11.04 13.62
N MET A 284 -5.96 10.57 12.37
CA MET A 284 -6.84 9.47 11.97
C MET A 284 -6.42 8.08 12.42
N GLY A 285 -5.13 7.79 12.38
CA GLY A 285 -4.59 6.45 12.60
C GLY A 285 -3.43 6.47 13.58
N SER A 286 -3.09 5.30 14.10
CA SER A 286 -1.85 5.14 14.86
C SER A 286 -0.66 5.37 13.94
N GLY A 287 0.32 6.15 14.40
CA GLY A 287 1.53 6.40 13.61
C GLY A 287 2.45 7.46 14.22
N PRO A 288 3.65 7.64 13.67
CA PRO A 288 4.67 8.53 14.23
C PRO A 288 4.39 10.02 13.98
N GLY A 289 3.55 10.37 12.99
CA GLY A 289 3.30 11.76 12.62
C GLY A 289 2.57 12.60 13.69
N PRO A 290 2.77 13.93 13.72
CA PRO A 290 2.05 14.83 14.62
C PRO A 290 0.58 14.99 14.23
N CYS A 291 -0.19 15.69 15.05
CA CYS A 291 -1.58 16.06 14.76
C CYS A 291 -1.63 17.09 13.62
N SER A 292 -2.40 16.75 12.58
CA SER A 292 -2.64 17.60 11.42
C SER A 292 -3.73 18.62 11.71
N VAL A 293 -3.66 19.77 11.05
CA VAL A 293 -4.75 20.76 11.09
C VAL A 293 -5.96 20.22 10.31
N CYS A 294 -7.17 20.53 10.76
CA CYS A 294 -8.37 20.14 10.04
C CYS A 294 -8.34 20.64 8.57
N PRO A 295 -8.65 19.78 7.59
CA PRO A 295 -8.74 20.16 6.18
C PRO A 295 -9.75 21.28 5.92
N ASP A 296 -9.65 21.93 4.76
CA ASP A 296 -10.54 23.00 4.36
C ASP A 296 -12.03 22.58 4.43
N SER A 297 -12.86 23.55 4.83
CA SER A 297 -14.30 23.36 5.05
C SER A 297 -14.68 22.27 6.07
N SER A 298 -13.73 21.86 6.91
CA SER A 298 -13.96 20.97 8.05
C SER A 298 -13.56 21.65 9.38
N HIS A 299 -13.93 21.04 10.50
CA HIS A 299 -13.57 21.50 11.84
C HIS A 299 -13.73 20.39 12.89
N THR A 300 -13.06 20.55 14.03
CA THR A 300 -13.36 19.83 15.26
C THR A 300 -13.31 20.79 16.44
N GLY A 301 -14.32 20.72 17.31
CA GLY A 301 -14.39 21.50 18.55
C GLY A 301 -13.83 20.76 19.76
N GLU A 302 -13.49 19.48 19.61
CA GLU A 302 -13.04 18.61 20.69
C GLU A 302 -11.52 18.42 20.64
N THR A 303 -10.91 18.16 21.80
CA THR A 303 -9.52 17.69 21.87
C THR A 303 -9.46 16.19 21.56
N GLY A 304 -8.36 15.72 21.00
CA GLY A 304 -8.15 14.29 20.76
C GLY A 304 -8.97 13.72 19.60
N SER A 305 -9.40 14.56 18.65
CA SER A 305 -10.24 14.09 17.54
C SER A 305 -9.46 13.20 16.56
N ALA A 306 -10.06 12.07 16.21
CA ALA A 306 -9.54 11.20 15.16
C ALA A 306 -9.92 11.66 13.74
N SER A 307 -10.93 12.52 13.60
CA SER A 307 -11.35 13.07 12.31
C SER A 307 -11.99 14.44 12.50
N CYS A 308 -12.06 15.23 11.42
CA CYS A 308 -12.74 16.52 11.42
C CYS A 308 -14.11 16.43 10.75
N GLY A 309 -15.15 16.96 11.40
CA GLY A 309 -16.49 17.05 10.85
C GLY A 309 -16.62 18.14 9.80
N CYS A 310 -17.44 17.92 8.77
CA CYS A 310 -17.68 18.93 7.74
C CYS A 310 -18.50 20.11 8.28
N ARG A 311 -18.20 21.31 7.78
CA ARG A 311 -19.01 22.50 8.05
C ARG A 311 -20.37 22.40 7.36
N PRO A 312 -21.41 23.10 7.85
CA PRO A 312 -22.73 23.10 7.20
C PRO A 312 -22.65 23.48 5.71
N GLY A 313 -23.28 22.68 4.85
CA GLY A 313 -23.25 22.86 3.38
C GLY A 313 -22.05 22.22 2.67
N PHE A 314 -21.15 21.58 3.41
CA PHE A 314 -20.03 20.81 2.88
C PHE A 314 -20.12 19.34 3.33
N TYR A 315 -19.58 18.46 2.50
CA TYR A 315 -19.73 17.01 2.64
C TYR A 315 -18.49 16.28 2.14
N ARG A 316 -18.39 15.00 2.49
CA ARG A 316 -17.43 14.04 1.91
C ARG A 316 -18.20 12.90 1.28
N ALA A 317 -17.80 12.49 0.09
CA ALA A 317 -18.34 11.32 -0.56
C ALA A 317 -17.83 10.04 0.16
N PRO A 318 -18.52 8.89 0.05
CA PRO A 318 -18.06 7.64 0.66
C PRO A 318 -16.69 7.16 0.21
N SER A 319 -16.24 7.58 -0.98
CA SER A 319 -14.90 7.31 -1.52
C SER A 319 -13.80 8.20 -0.95
N ASP A 320 -14.16 9.30 -0.28
CA ASP A 320 -13.20 10.29 0.22
C ASP A 320 -12.61 9.84 1.56
N SER A 321 -11.30 10.06 1.75
CA SER A 321 -10.65 9.79 3.03
C SER A 321 -10.92 10.92 4.06
N PRO A 322 -10.89 10.65 5.38
CA PRO A 322 -11.22 11.65 6.40
C PRO A 322 -10.29 12.88 6.45
N ASP A 323 -9.09 12.76 5.89
CA ASP A 323 -8.05 13.80 5.79
C ASP A 323 -8.19 14.69 4.54
N THR A 324 -9.11 14.37 3.63
CA THR A 324 -9.44 15.25 2.48
C THR A 324 -10.34 16.42 2.91
N PRO A 325 -10.29 17.57 2.21
CA PRO A 325 -11.18 18.70 2.48
C PRO A 325 -12.65 18.34 2.22
N CYS A 326 -13.55 18.95 2.98
CA CYS A 326 -14.98 18.81 2.69
C CYS A 326 -15.33 19.67 1.47
N THR A 327 -16.17 19.13 0.60
CA THR A 327 -16.52 19.73 -0.69
C THR A 327 -18.01 20.02 -0.76
N ARG A 328 -18.47 20.75 -1.77
CA ARG A 328 -19.88 21.12 -1.91
C ARG A 328 -20.42 20.76 -3.30
N PRO A 329 -21.74 20.70 -3.49
CA PRO A 329 -22.32 20.55 -4.83
C PRO A 329 -21.87 21.69 -5.77
N PRO A 330 -21.73 21.43 -7.09
CA PRO A 330 -21.29 22.45 -8.03
C PRO A 330 -22.39 23.50 -8.26
N SER A 331 -21.98 24.66 -8.75
CA SER A 331 -22.90 25.66 -9.30
C SER A 331 -23.51 25.20 -10.64
N SER A 332 -24.50 25.93 -11.16
CA SER A 332 -25.11 25.59 -12.45
C SER A 332 -24.08 25.65 -13.60
N PRO A 333 -24.20 24.80 -14.63
CA PRO A 333 -23.46 24.96 -15.88
C PRO A 333 -23.64 26.36 -16.46
N ARG A 334 -22.66 26.83 -17.23
CA ARG A 334 -22.72 28.18 -17.83
C ARG A 334 -23.04 28.10 -19.31
N SER A 335 -23.87 29.03 -19.79
CA SER A 335 -24.09 29.30 -21.21
C SER A 335 -24.41 28.05 -22.05
N PRO A 336 -25.52 27.34 -21.77
CA PRO A 336 -26.00 26.28 -22.64
C PRO A 336 -26.43 26.87 -24.01
N VAL A 337 -25.71 26.49 -25.06
CA VAL A 337 -25.93 26.92 -26.45
C VAL A 337 -26.68 25.83 -27.21
N PRO A 338 -27.93 26.10 -27.66
CA PRO A 338 -28.66 25.15 -28.48
C PRO A 338 -28.34 25.27 -29.97
N GLN A 339 -28.01 24.14 -30.59
CA GLN A 339 -27.92 23.96 -32.04
C GLN A 339 -29.08 23.08 -32.49
N VAL A 340 -30.17 23.73 -32.93
CA VAL A 340 -31.39 23.05 -33.37
C VAL A 340 -31.24 22.64 -34.82
N ASN A 341 -31.45 21.36 -35.12
CA ASN A 341 -31.48 20.82 -36.47
C ASN A 341 -32.76 20.01 -36.66
N ASP A 342 -33.78 20.64 -37.25
CA ASP A 342 -35.11 20.06 -37.51
C ASP A 342 -35.80 19.51 -36.25
N THR A 343 -35.71 18.19 -36.02
CA THR A 343 -36.24 17.43 -34.87
C THR A 343 -35.15 16.88 -33.95
N SER A 344 -33.91 17.31 -34.16
CA SER A 344 -32.77 17.02 -33.31
C SER A 344 -32.17 18.30 -32.75
N LEU A 345 -31.50 18.17 -31.62
CA LEU A 345 -30.93 19.27 -30.86
C LEU A 345 -29.57 18.82 -30.36
N THR A 346 -28.54 19.59 -30.66
CA THR A 346 -27.26 19.45 -29.97
C THR A 346 -27.15 20.57 -28.94
N LEU A 347 -26.96 20.20 -27.67
CA LEU A 347 -26.68 21.14 -26.59
C LEU A 347 -25.21 21.10 -26.25
N GLU A 348 -24.60 22.27 -26.18
CA GLU A 348 -23.23 22.46 -25.70
C GLU A 348 -23.22 23.48 -24.56
N TRP A 349 -22.47 23.24 -23.51
CA TRP A 349 -22.39 24.15 -22.36
C TRP A 349 -20.95 24.33 -21.88
N SER A 350 -20.76 25.31 -21.01
CA SER A 350 -19.51 25.53 -20.29
C SER A 350 -19.61 24.98 -18.87
N GLU A 351 -18.45 24.71 -18.28
CA GLU A 351 -18.37 24.22 -16.90
C GLU A 351 -18.96 25.23 -15.90
N PRO A 352 -19.41 24.76 -14.73
CA PRO A 352 -19.82 25.62 -13.62
C PRO A 352 -18.76 26.64 -13.21
N LEU A 353 -19.17 27.77 -12.61
CA LEU A 353 -18.25 28.77 -12.04
C LEU A 353 -17.47 28.21 -10.85
N ASP A 354 -18.16 27.43 -10.05
CA ASP A 354 -17.61 26.67 -8.95
C ASP A 354 -17.99 25.20 -9.12
N SER A 355 -16.98 24.32 -9.17
CA SER A 355 -17.14 22.87 -9.19
C SER A 355 -17.40 22.27 -7.80
N GLY A 356 -17.32 23.11 -6.76
CA GLY A 356 -17.42 22.71 -5.36
C GLY A 356 -16.14 22.09 -4.81
N GLY A 357 -15.00 22.33 -5.48
CA GLY A 357 -13.68 21.83 -5.06
C GLY A 357 -13.36 20.41 -5.52
N ARG A 358 -14.11 19.88 -6.51
CA ARG A 358 -13.91 18.53 -7.05
C ARG A 358 -13.69 18.53 -8.56
N SER A 359 -13.17 17.43 -9.07
CA SER A 359 -12.92 17.16 -10.50
C SER A 359 -13.80 16.03 -11.07
N ASP A 360 -14.61 15.38 -10.24
CA ASP A 360 -15.56 14.30 -10.60
C ASP A 360 -16.90 14.87 -11.11
N LEU A 361 -16.84 15.92 -11.93
CA LEU A 361 -18.02 16.57 -12.48
C LEU A 361 -18.72 15.67 -13.50
N THR A 362 -20.03 15.56 -13.34
CA THR A 362 -20.92 14.89 -14.30
C THR A 362 -22.13 15.76 -14.58
N TYR A 363 -22.73 15.58 -15.75
CA TYR A 363 -23.90 16.36 -16.16
C TYR A 363 -25.11 15.47 -16.38
N SER A 364 -26.29 16.05 -16.20
CA SER A 364 -27.56 15.44 -16.57
C SER A 364 -28.48 16.45 -17.22
N VAL A 365 -29.35 15.98 -18.12
CA VAL A 365 -30.29 16.82 -18.85
C VAL A 365 -31.72 16.38 -18.59
N GLU A 366 -32.51 17.28 -18.00
CA GLU A 366 -33.95 17.10 -17.85
C GLU A 366 -34.67 17.72 -19.05
N CYS A 367 -35.64 17.00 -19.61
CA CYS A 367 -36.45 17.44 -20.74
C CYS A 367 -37.91 17.55 -20.33
N ARG A 368 -38.51 18.71 -20.57
CA ARG A 368 -39.95 18.95 -20.41
C ARG A 368 -40.56 19.49 -21.69
N MET A 369 -41.70 18.93 -22.09
CA MET A 369 -42.48 19.36 -23.24
C MET A 369 -43.55 20.37 -22.79
N CYS A 370 -43.59 21.53 -23.43
CA CYS A 370 -44.49 22.64 -23.14
C CYS A 370 -45.35 22.93 -24.41
N PRO A 371 -46.54 22.31 -24.55
CA PRO A 371 -47.30 22.34 -25.81
C PRO A 371 -47.85 23.72 -26.18
N ALA A 372 -48.22 24.52 -25.17
CA ALA A 372 -48.80 25.84 -25.35
C ALA A 372 -48.56 26.72 -24.11
N PRO A 373 -48.55 28.06 -24.24
CA PRO A 373 -48.48 28.97 -23.11
C PRO A 373 -49.65 28.72 -22.15
N GLY A 374 -49.37 28.53 -20.86
CA GLY A 374 -50.39 28.29 -19.82
C GLY A 374 -50.75 26.82 -19.56
N VAL A 375 -50.24 25.87 -20.36
CA VAL A 375 -50.31 24.44 -20.07
C VAL A 375 -49.06 24.02 -19.29
N PRO A 376 -49.18 23.30 -18.16
CA PRO A 376 -48.02 22.83 -17.40
C PRO A 376 -47.17 21.88 -18.23
N CYS A 377 -45.85 22.10 -18.24
CA CYS A 377 -44.94 21.26 -19.00
C CYS A 377 -44.83 19.86 -18.38
N ALA A 378 -44.90 18.84 -19.21
CA ALA A 378 -44.80 17.43 -18.81
C ALA A 378 -43.39 16.89 -19.12
N PRO A 379 -42.88 15.89 -18.38
CA PRO A 379 -41.63 15.23 -18.75
C PRO A 379 -41.72 14.64 -20.16
N CYS A 380 -40.62 14.71 -20.91
CA CYS A 380 -40.54 14.10 -22.23
C CYS A 380 -40.70 12.57 -22.13
N GLY A 381 -41.46 11.97 -23.05
CA GLY A 381 -41.67 10.52 -23.09
C GLY A 381 -40.53 9.76 -23.80
N ASP A 382 -40.63 8.43 -23.80
CA ASP A 382 -39.60 7.48 -24.29
C ASP A 382 -39.21 7.62 -25.77
N GLY A 383 -39.92 8.45 -26.53
CA GLY A 383 -39.57 8.75 -27.92
C GLY A 383 -38.37 9.67 -28.09
N VAL A 384 -37.91 10.33 -27.02
CA VAL A 384 -36.75 11.22 -27.04
C VAL A 384 -35.51 10.46 -26.59
N ASN A 385 -34.46 10.52 -27.40
CA ASN A 385 -33.22 9.78 -27.17
C ASN A 385 -32.03 10.73 -27.03
N TYR A 386 -31.01 10.31 -26.28
CA TYR A 386 -29.84 11.10 -25.90
C TYR A 386 -28.54 10.37 -26.24
N ARG A 387 -27.55 11.08 -26.77
CA ARG A 387 -26.19 10.58 -27.03
C ARG A 387 -25.16 11.55 -26.46
N PRO A 388 -24.22 11.10 -25.61
CA PRO A 388 -23.96 9.70 -25.24
C PRO A 388 -24.99 9.09 -24.27
N SER A 389 -25.56 9.89 -23.37
CA SER A 389 -26.56 9.48 -22.37
C SER A 389 -27.36 10.69 -21.88
N GLN A 390 -28.44 10.47 -21.13
CA GLN A 390 -29.22 11.55 -20.49
C GLN A 390 -28.61 12.01 -19.15
N THR A 391 -27.98 11.08 -18.42
CA THR A 391 -27.38 11.27 -17.10
C THR A 391 -25.94 10.76 -17.10
N GLY A 392 -25.11 11.27 -16.18
CA GLY A 392 -23.71 10.84 -16.05
C GLY A 392 -22.83 11.25 -17.24
N ILE A 393 -23.21 12.34 -17.92
CA ILE A 393 -22.49 12.84 -19.08
C ILE A 393 -21.18 13.44 -18.60
N GLN A 394 -20.04 12.90 -19.04
CA GLN A 394 -18.70 13.41 -18.72
C GLN A 394 -18.30 14.59 -19.62
N GLY A 395 -18.83 14.60 -20.84
CA GLY A 395 -18.62 15.67 -21.80
C GLY A 395 -19.52 16.89 -21.55
N ARG A 396 -19.26 17.94 -22.32
CA ARG A 396 -20.03 19.19 -22.30
C ARG A 396 -20.97 19.34 -23.50
N ARG A 397 -21.31 18.21 -24.10
CA ARG A 397 -22.14 18.11 -25.31
C ARG A 397 -23.06 16.92 -25.21
N VAL A 398 -24.33 17.10 -25.58
CA VAL A 398 -25.28 16.02 -25.80
C VAL A 398 -26.07 16.26 -27.08
N SER A 399 -26.28 15.19 -27.85
CA SER A 399 -27.17 15.20 -29.00
C SER A 399 -28.50 14.53 -28.62
N ILE A 400 -29.61 15.16 -28.97
CA ILE A 400 -30.96 14.78 -28.59
C ILE A 400 -31.79 14.64 -29.87
N TRP A 401 -32.53 13.55 -30.03
CA TRP A 401 -33.38 13.32 -31.21
C TRP A 401 -34.72 12.70 -30.84
N GLY A 402 -35.66 12.73 -31.80
CA GLY A 402 -37.05 12.30 -31.57
C GLY A 402 -37.95 13.40 -31.01
N LEU A 403 -37.55 14.67 -31.18
CA LEU A 403 -38.39 15.81 -30.81
C LEU A 403 -39.56 15.97 -31.79
N ARG A 404 -40.72 16.36 -31.28
CA ARG A 404 -41.91 16.63 -32.10
C ARG A 404 -41.72 17.96 -32.83
N PRO A 405 -42.16 18.08 -34.10
CA PRO A 405 -42.12 19.34 -34.82
C PRO A 405 -43.10 20.36 -34.21
N HIS A 406 -42.83 21.65 -34.43
CA HIS A 406 -43.65 22.76 -33.93
C HIS A 406 -44.02 22.66 -32.43
N THR A 407 -43.08 22.20 -31.60
CA THR A 407 -43.31 21.98 -30.16
C THR A 407 -42.22 22.69 -29.37
N THR A 408 -42.61 23.38 -28.30
CA THR A 408 -41.67 24.01 -27.36
C THR A 408 -41.24 23.01 -26.28
N TYR A 409 -39.94 22.92 -26.07
CA TYR A 409 -39.29 22.10 -25.07
C TYR A 409 -38.45 22.96 -24.14
N SER A 410 -38.47 22.62 -22.86
CA SER A 410 -37.59 23.17 -21.82
C SER A 410 -36.55 22.12 -21.48
N PHE A 411 -35.28 22.45 -21.69
CA PHE A 411 -34.16 21.60 -21.32
C PHE A 411 -33.41 22.24 -20.15
N THR A 412 -33.26 21.50 -19.06
CA THR A 412 -32.50 21.92 -17.89
C THR A 412 -31.22 21.09 -17.81
N VAL A 413 -30.08 21.74 -17.99
CA VAL A 413 -28.76 21.10 -17.87
C VAL A 413 -28.26 21.29 -16.44
N MET A 414 -28.00 20.18 -15.74
CA MET A 414 -27.61 20.15 -14.34
C MET A 414 -26.19 19.64 -14.20
N ALA A 415 -25.42 20.25 -13.29
CA ALA A 415 -24.10 19.77 -12.89
C ALA A 415 -24.18 19.00 -11.57
N LEU A 416 -23.46 17.89 -11.49
CA LEU A 416 -23.38 17.02 -10.31
C LEU A 416 -21.92 16.63 -10.05
N ASN A 417 -21.62 16.32 -8.80
CA ASN A 417 -20.35 15.74 -8.35
C ASN A 417 -20.61 14.67 -7.28
N GLY A 418 -19.57 14.03 -6.75
CA GLY A 418 -19.70 12.94 -5.77
C GLY A 418 -20.46 13.28 -4.49
N VAL A 419 -20.63 14.57 -4.16
CA VAL A 419 -21.37 15.03 -2.98
C VAL A 419 -22.77 15.56 -3.27
N SER A 420 -23.15 15.72 -4.55
CA SER A 420 -24.49 16.17 -4.94
C SER A 420 -25.64 15.29 -4.41
N PRO A 421 -25.50 13.97 -4.24
CA PRO A 421 -26.56 13.15 -3.65
C PRO A 421 -26.80 13.39 -2.14
N LEU A 422 -25.85 14.03 -1.44
CA LEU A 422 -25.90 14.23 0.01
C LEU A 422 -26.68 15.48 0.42
N THR A 423 -26.99 16.36 -0.53
CA THR A 423 -27.75 17.59 -0.30
C THR A 423 -29.25 17.37 -0.56
N LEU A 424 -30.09 18.02 0.26
CA LEU A 424 -31.54 18.10 0.04
C LEU A 424 -31.92 19.18 -0.97
N GLN A 425 -31.04 20.15 -1.16
CA GLN A 425 -31.16 21.19 -2.16
C GLN A 425 -30.69 20.56 -3.46
N GLY A 426 -31.62 20.17 -4.33
CA GLY A 426 -31.36 19.42 -5.56
C GLY A 426 -30.29 20.06 -6.47
N PRO A 427 -29.89 19.37 -7.55
CA PRO A 427 -28.78 19.81 -8.38
C PRO A 427 -29.03 21.18 -9.02
N ALA A 428 -27.99 22.01 -9.07
CA ALA A 428 -28.05 23.31 -9.73
C ALA A 428 -28.06 23.12 -11.24
N GLY A 429 -29.00 23.77 -11.93
CA GLY A 429 -29.14 23.66 -13.38
C GLY A 429 -29.50 24.98 -14.04
N ASP A 430 -29.17 25.07 -15.33
CA ASP A 430 -29.55 26.18 -16.20
C ASP A 430 -30.55 25.69 -17.24
N THR A 431 -31.58 26.51 -17.51
CA THR A 431 -32.74 26.09 -18.31
C THR A 431 -32.86 26.92 -19.58
N ILE A 432 -33.05 26.23 -20.71
CA ILE A 432 -33.28 26.85 -22.01
C ILE A 432 -34.56 26.34 -22.65
N ASN A 433 -35.26 27.25 -23.31
CA ASN A 433 -36.50 26.96 -24.02
C ASN A 433 -36.24 26.98 -25.53
N ILE A 434 -36.65 25.91 -26.21
CA ILE A 434 -36.37 25.67 -27.62
C ILE A 434 -37.68 25.29 -28.30
N THR A 435 -37.95 25.88 -29.46
CA THR A 435 -39.11 25.51 -30.27
C THR A 435 -38.63 24.90 -31.58
N THR A 436 -39.07 23.68 -31.88
CA THR A 436 -38.72 22.96 -33.11
C THR A 436 -39.41 23.56 -34.33
N SER A 437 -38.78 23.43 -35.51
CA SER A 437 -39.29 24.03 -36.75
C SER A 437 -40.63 23.41 -37.20
N PRO A 438 -41.57 24.21 -37.73
CA PRO A 438 -42.81 23.69 -38.34
C PRO A 438 -42.62 23.13 -39.76
N ASN A 439 -41.47 23.36 -40.39
CA ASN A 439 -41.22 23.08 -41.81
C ASN A 439 -40.45 21.77 -42.07
N VAL A 440 -40.38 20.89 -41.08
CA VAL A 440 -39.72 19.58 -41.21
C VAL A 440 -40.59 18.66 -42.08
N PRO A 441 -40.06 18.10 -43.19
CA PRO A 441 -40.85 17.25 -44.05
C PRO A 441 -41.30 15.96 -43.35
N VAL A 442 -42.59 15.62 -43.49
CA VAL A 442 -43.17 14.36 -43.01
C VAL A 442 -42.44 13.17 -43.63
N LEU A 443 -42.34 12.08 -42.88
CA LEU A 443 -41.69 10.83 -43.30
C LEU A 443 -42.19 10.39 -44.68
N VAL A 444 -41.27 10.25 -45.63
CA VAL A 444 -41.59 9.80 -46.98
C VAL A 444 -42.01 8.33 -46.92
N SER A 445 -43.19 8.03 -47.45
CA SER A 445 -43.83 6.71 -47.38
C SER A 445 -44.13 6.16 -48.78
N GLY A 446 -44.42 4.86 -48.85
CA GLY A 446 -44.79 4.20 -50.11
C GLY A 446 -43.66 4.06 -51.13
N LEU A 447 -42.41 3.94 -50.65
CA LEU A 447 -41.26 3.60 -51.49
C LEU A 447 -41.49 2.24 -52.15
N ARG A 448 -41.54 2.21 -53.48
CA ARG A 448 -41.84 1.04 -54.30
C ARG A 448 -40.97 0.99 -55.56
N LYS A 449 -40.78 -0.22 -56.09
CA LYS A 449 -40.07 -0.47 -57.35
C LYS A 449 -41.04 -0.39 -58.53
N ILE A 450 -40.69 0.39 -59.55
CA ILE A 450 -41.45 0.49 -60.82
C ILE A 450 -40.86 -0.44 -61.87
N ALA A 451 -39.52 -0.44 -62.01
CA ALA A 451 -38.81 -1.27 -62.96
C ALA A 451 -37.50 -1.80 -62.36
N ALA A 452 -37.03 -2.92 -62.88
CA ALA A 452 -35.72 -3.47 -62.56
C ALA A 452 -35.10 -3.98 -63.85
N THR A 453 -33.79 -3.82 -63.98
CA THR A 453 -32.97 -4.51 -64.98
C THR A 453 -31.96 -5.40 -64.27
N GLU A 454 -31.05 -6.02 -65.02
CA GLU A 454 -29.89 -6.73 -64.46
C GLU A 454 -29.00 -5.80 -63.61
N SER A 455 -28.90 -4.52 -63.94
CA SER A 455 -27.97 -3.57 -63.30
C SER A 455 -28.59 -2.27 -62.78
N SER A 456 -29.93 -2.14 -62.79
CA SER A 456 -30.60 -0.93 -62.31
C SER A 456 -31.95 -1.17 -61.64
N LEU A 457 -32.32 -0.26 -60.75
CA LEU A 457 -33.61 -0.22 -60.06
C LEU A 457 -34.26 1.16 -60.23
N THR A 458 -35.46 1.20 -60.82
CA THR A 458 -36.29 2.42 -60.87
C THR A 458 -37.26 2.41 -59.69
N LEU A 459 -37.11 3.39 -58.80
CA LEU A 459 -37.85 3.49 -57.55
C LEU A 459 -38.70 4.75 -57.52
N HIS A 460 -39.89 4.65 -56.92
CA HIS A 460 -40.84 5.75 -56.75
C HIS A 460 -41.45 5.74 -55.37
N TRP A 461 -41.76 6.92 -54.83
CA TRP A 461 -42.39 7.08 -53.52
C TRP A 461 -43.54 8.08 -53.57
N ASN A 462 -44.36 8.08 -52.53
CA ASN A 462 -45.46 9.03 -52.43
C ASN A 462 -44.92 10.40 -51.99
N THR A 463 -45.40 11.47 -52.63
CA THR A 463 -45.12 12.84 -52.19
C THR A 463 -46.06 13.18 -51.02
N PRO A 464 -45.53 13.49 -49.82
CA PRO A 464 -46.37 13.91 -48.69
C PRO A 464 -47.20 15.15 -49.06
N THR A 465 -48.53 15.09 -48.89
CA THR A 465 -49.42 16.24 -49.07
C THR A 465 -49.34 17.15 -47.86
N GLN A 466 -48.84 18.38 -48.02
CA GLN A 466 -48.62 19.33 -46.93
C GLN A 466 -49.02 20.75 -47.37
N SER A 467 -49.76 21.46 -46.52
CA SER A 467 -50.25 22.82 -46.77
C SER A 467 -49.24 23.93 -46.43
N HIS A 468 -48.22 23.63 -45.64
CA HIS A 468 -47.40 24.64 -44.96
C HIS A 468 -45.98 24.79 -45.50
N TYR A 469 -45.51 23.87 -46.36
CA TYR A 469 -44.17 23.94 -46.95
C TYR A 469 -44.09 23.12 -48.26
N ARG A 470 -43.07 23.40 -49.08
CA ARG A 470 -42.78 22.70 -50.34
C ARG A 470 -41.53 21.83 -50.22
N ILE A 471 -41.60 20.62 -50.78
CA ILE A 471 -40.43 19.75 -50.93
C ILE A 471 -39.59 20.24 -52.12
N LEU A 472 -38.31 20.48 -51.86
CA LEU A 472 -37.33 20.97 -52.83
C LEU A 472 -36.61 19.82 -53.52
N GLN A 473 -36.30 18.75 -52.78
CA GLN A 473 -35.46 17.64 -53.25
C GLN A 473 -35.73 16.40 -52.40
N TYR A 474 -35.44 15.22 -52.93
CA TYR A 474 -35.38 13.95 -52.21
C TYR A 474 -33.96 13.41 -52.21
N GLN A 475 -33.59 12.74 -51.14
CA GLN A 475 -32.32 12.04 -51.03
C GLN A 475 -32.58 10.59 -50.61
N LEU A 476 -31.98 9.68 -51.34
CA LEU A 476 -32.01 8.25 -51.07
C LEU A 476 -30.67 7.82 -50.53
N ARG A 477 -30.72 6.82 -49.65
CA ARG A 477 -29.56 6.03 -49.27
C ARG A 477 -29.82 4.57 -49.56
N TYR A 478 -28.83 3.87 -50.12
CA TYR A 478 -28.96 2.45 -50.43
C TYR A 478 -27.65 1.69 -50.19
N CYS A 479 -27.76 0.41 -49.84
CA CYS A 479 -26.63 -0.49 -49.64
C CYS A 479 -26.97 -1.90 -50.12
N GLU A 480 -25.94 -2.67 -50.48
CA GLU A 480 -26.07 -4.10 -50.79
C GLU A 480 -26.33 -4.89 -49.51
N LYS A 481 -27.36 -5.73 -49.52
CA LYS A 481 -27.77 -6.54 -48.38
C LYS A 481 -27.13 -7.94 -48.47
N GLU A 482 -25.92 -8.08 -47.96
CA GLU A 482 -25.27 -9.39 -47.80
C GLU A 482 -25.74 -10.12 -46.54
N ARG A 483 -25.86 -11.44 -46.61
CA ARG A 483 -26.17 -12.28 -45.44
C ARG A 483 -24.96 -12.34 -44.50
N GLY A 484 -24.85 -11.40 -43.56
CA GLY A 484 -23.92 -11.51 -42.43
C GLY A 484 -23.20 -10.24 -41.96
N PHE A 485 -23.32 -9.10 -42.65
CA PHE A 485 -22.75 -7.82 -42.21
C PHE A 485 -23.83 -6.90 -41.63
N GLU A 486 -23.61 -6.38 -40.41
CA GLU A 486 -24.53 -5.45 -39.74
C GLU A 486 -24.31 -3.97 -40.14
N GLU A 487 -23.20 -3.65 -40.81
CA GLU A 487 -22.86 -2.28 -41.19
C GLU A 487 -22.90 -2.07 -42.70
N CYS A 488 -23.98 -1.43 -43.15
CA CYS A 488 -24.22 -1.09 -44.56
C CYS A 488 -23.44 0.16 -44.97
N SER A 489 -22.51 0.06 -45.93
CA SER A 489 -21.92 1.23 -46.58
C SER A 489 -22.95 1.88 -47.52
N TYR A 490 -23.56 2.97 -47.06
CA TYR A 490 -24.64 3.64 -47.78
C TYR A 490 -24.11 4.52 -48.91
N HIS A 491 -24.62 4.27 -50.11
CA HIS A 491 -24.50 5.16 -51.26
C HIS A 491 -25.65 6.15 -51.26
N TYR A 492 -25.38 7.42 -51.59
CA TYR A 492 -26.38 8.48 -51.59
C TYR A 492 -26.70 8.92 -53.01
N MET A 493 -27.98 9.14 -53.28
CA MET A 493 -28.47 9.67 -54.56
C MET A 493 -29.51 10.75 -54.29
N GLU A 494 -29.53 11.80 -55.11
CA GLU A 494 -30.49 12.89 -55.00
C GLU A 494 -31.42 12.94 -56.21
N SER A 495 -32.68 13.27 -55.99
CA SER A 495 -33.68 13.46 -57.04
C SER A 495 -34.57 14.65 -56.74
N ASN A 496 -34.86 15.47 -57.76
CA ASN A 496 -35.84 16.56 -57.67
C ASN A 496 -37.28 16.09 -57.92
N LEU A 497 -37.44 14.83 -58.31
CA LEU A 497 -38.73 14.18 -58.58
C LEU A 497 -38.98 13.11 -57.52
N ASN A 498 -40.22 12.62 -57.42
CA ASN A 498 -40.58 11.52 -56.54
C ASN A 498 -40.27 10.13 -57.14
N GLU A 499 -39.26 10.08 -58.02
CA GLU A 499 -38.74 8.92 -58.73
C GLU A 499 -37.22 9.04 -58.89
N VAL A 500 -36.51 7.91 -58.89
CA VAL A 500 -35.08 7.84 -59.18
C VAL A 500 -34.71 6.51 -59.85
N VAL A 501 -33.67 6.51 -60.67
CA VAL A 501 -33.05 5.31 -61.21
C VAL A 501 -31.71 5.11 -60.53
N LEU A 502 -31.56 4.00 -59.79
CA LEU A 502 -30.29 3.56 -59.25
C LEU A 502 -29.60 2.69 -60.33
N SER A 503 -28.49 3.15 -60.90
CA SER A 503 -27.69 2.45 -61.90
C SER A 503 -26.50 1.73 -61.27
N ASP A 504 -25.76 0.95 -62.07
CA ASP A 504 -24.49 0.32 -61.70
C ASP A 504 -24.61 -0.67 -60.52
N LEU A 505 -25.78 -1.29 -60.39
CA LEU A 505 -26.06 -2.30 -59.37
C LEU A 505 -25.61 -3.69 -59.84
N ARG A 506 -25.31 -4.55 -58.86
CA ARG A 506 -24.97 -5.95 -59.13
C ARG A 506 -26.21 -6.75 -59.52
N ARG A 507 -25.99 -7.73 -60.40
CA ARG A 507 -27.03 -8.61 -60.93
C ARG A 507 -27.55 -9.57 -59.88
N ALA A 508 -28.85 -9.84 -59.91
CA ALA A 508 -29.54 -10.73 -58.96
C ALA A 508 -29.29 -10.43 -57.45
N THR A 509 -28.94 -9.19 -57.09
CA THR A 509 -28.54 -8.76 -55.74
C THR A 509 -29.66 -8.00 -55.02
N GLN A 510 -29.74 -8.15 -53.69
CA GLN A 510 -30.68 -7.41 -52.84
C GLN A 510 -30.06 -6.10 -52.33
N TYR A 511 -30.82 -5.01 -52.43
CA TYR A 511 -30.42 -3.69 -51.94
C TYR A 511 -31.44 -3.16 -50.95
N GLU A 512 -30.97 -2.68 -49.81
CA GLU A 512 -31.80 -1.97 -48.82
C GLU A 512 -31.77 -0.48 -49.11
N VAL A 513 -32.95 0.14 -49.23
CA VAL A 513 -33.12 1.52 -49.67
C VAL A 513 -34.02 2.30 -48.72
N GLN A 514 -33.63 3.54 -48.41
CA GLN A 514 -34.40 4.50 -47.65
C GLN A 514 -34.43 5.86 -48.37
N VAL A 515 -35.52 6.60 -48.18
CA VAL A 515 -35.71 7.92 -48.79
C VAL A 515 -36.10 8.96 -47.74
N ARG A 516 -35.59 10.18 -47.90
CA ARG A 516 -35.98 11.37 -47.14
C ARG A 516 -36.25 12.55 -48.09
N ALA A 517 -37.03 13.52 -47.63
CA ALA A 517 -37.32 14.75 -48.36
C ALA A 517 -36.56 15.94 -47.77
N ARG A 518 -36.31 16.97 -48.59
CA ARG A 518 -35.68 18.25 -48.24
C ARG A 518 -36.65 19.39 -48.46
N THR A 519 -36.78 20.29 -47.50
CA THR A 519 -37.53 21.55 -47.60
C THR A 519 -36.58 22.74 -47.46
N LEU A 520 -37.10 23.97 -47.44
CA LEU A 520 -36.31 25.16 -47.10
C LEU A 520 -35.70 25.10 -45.68
N ALA A 521 -36.24 24.25 -44.80
CA ALA A 521 -35.73 24.09 -43.45
C ALA A 521 -34.59 23.05 -43.33
N GLY A 522 -34.45 22.14 -44.29
CA GLY A 522 -33.45 21.05 -44.22
C GLY A 522 -34.00 19.71 -44.69
N TYR A 523 -33.27 18.62 -44.38
CA TYR A 523 -33.67 17.25 -44.71
C TYR A 523 -34.43 16.60 -43.56
N GLY A 524 -35.60 16.01 -43.84
CA GLY A 524 -36.33 15.21 -42.86
C GLY A 524 -35.66 13.88 -42.52
N SER A 525 -36.27 13.11 -41.62
CA SER A 525 -35.79 11.76 -41.29
C SER A 525 -35.96 10.78 -42.45
N PHE A 526 -35.10 9.75 -42.50
CA PHE A 526 -35.23 8.65 -43.47
C PHE A 526 -36.45 7.79 -43.17
N GLY A 527 -37.21 7.48 -44.22
CA GLY A 527 -38.34 6.56 -44.21
C GLY A 527 -37.97 5.12 -43.85
N GLN A 528 -38.96 4.24 -43.88
CA GLN A 528 -38.76 2.80 -43.65
C GLN A 528 -37.74 2.23 -44.63
N ALA A 529 -36.87 1.35 -44.15
CA ALA A 529 -35.95 0.60 -45.00
C ALA A 529 -36.70 -0.48 -45.79
N VAL A 530 -36.58 -0.44 -47.12
CA VAL A 530 -37.25 -1.38 -48.03
C VAL A 530 -36.21 -2.08 -48.88
N VAL A 531 -36.35 -3.39 -49.04
CA VAL A 531 -35.40 -4.22 -49.80
C VAL A 531 -35.94 -4.49 -51.20
N PHE A 532 -35.11 -4.22 -52.21
CA PHE A 532 -35.41 -4.47 -53.63
C PHE A 532 -34.34 -5.38 -54.25
N ARG A 533 -34.67 -6.03 -55.39
CA ARG A 533 -33.78 -6.97 -56.09
C ARG A 533 -33.70 -6.68 -57.59
N THR A 534 -32.48 -6.71 -58.15
CA THR A 534 -32.19 -6.65 -59.60
C THR A 534 -32.50 -7.97 -60.32
N LEU A 535 -32.70 -7.94 -61.64
CA LEU A 535 -33.07 -9.12 -62.44
C LEU A 535 -31.85 -10.01 -62.77
N PRO A 536 -32.06 -11.31 -63.08
CA PRO A 536 -31.10 -12.16 -63.78
C PRO A 536 -31.21 -11.99 -65.32
N ASP A 537 -30.19 -12.43 -66.07
CA ASP A 537 -30.11 -12.25 -67.54
C ASP A 537 -31.35 -12.80 -68.31
N GLU A 538 -31.83 -12.06 -69.32
CA GLU A 538 -32.87 -12.53 -70.26
C GLU A 538 -32.25 -13.40 -71.37
N ASP A 539 -32.55 -14.71 -71.35
CA ASP A 539 -32.38 -15.62 -72.49
C ASP A 539 -33.57 -15.44 -73.46
N ASP A 540 -33.31 -15.11 -74.74
CA ASP A 540 -34.32 -15.24 -75.79
C ASP A 540 -33.73 -15.76 -77.13
N SER A 541 -34.13 -16.98 -77.51
CA SER A 541 -34.43 -17.34 -78.90
C SER A 541 -35.20 -18.66 -79.01
N SER A 542 -36.48 -18.56 -79.41
CA SER A 542 -37.24 -19.49 -80.27
C SER A 542 -37.46 -20.97 -79.84
N SER A 543 -38.71 -21.31 -79.49
CA SER A 543 -39.33 -22.66 -79.59
C SER A 543 -39.71 -22.99 -81.05
N PRO A 544 -39.88 -24.26 -81.56
CA PRO A 544 -40.27 -25.51 -80.85
C PRO A 544 -39.67 -26.85 -81.41
N VAL A 545 -39.06 -27.73 -80.60
CA VAL A 545 -39.04 -29.20 -80.90
C VAL A 545 -39.06 -30.00 -79.58
N LEU A 546 -40.26 -30.15 -79.02
CA LEU A 546 -40.58 -31.30 -78.18
C LEU A 546 -40.73 -32.48 -79.15
N VAL A 547 -39.80 -33.47 -79.15
CA VAL A 547 -40.05 -34.91 -79.47
C VAL A 547 -38.78 -35.79 -79.48
N THR A 548 -37.54 -35.27 -79.55
CA THR A 548 -36.34 -36.15 -79.66
C THR A 548 -35.52 -36.37 -78.38
N GLY A 549 -36.00 -35.92 -77.20
CA GLY A 549 -35.30 -36.12 -75.91
C GLY A 549 -35.85 -37.26 -75.03
N ILE A 550 -37.06 -37.73 -75.29
CA ILE A 550 -37.76 -38.72 -74.44
C ILE A 550 -37.29 -40.17 -74.71
N LEU A 551 -36.65 -40.44 -75.86
CA LEU A 551 -36.12 -41.77 -76.20
C LEU A 551 -34.70 -42.05 -75.65
N ILE A 552 -33.92 -41.02 -75.32
CA ILE A 552 -32.55 -41.20 -74.82
C ILE A 552 -32.53 -41.29 -73.29
N ALA A 553 -33.42 -40.57 -72.59
CA ALA A 553 -33.55 -40.64 -71.14
C ALA A 553 -34.21 -41.94 -70.65
N THR A 554 -35.15 -42.51 -71.42
CA THR A 554 -35.78 -43.81 -71.10
C THR A 554 -34.84 -44.99 -71.37
N GLY A 555 -33.99 -44.92 -72.41
CA GLY A 555 -32.94 -45.91 -72.66
C GLY A 555 -31.82 -45.91 -71.61
N MET A 556 -31.40 -44.74 -71.14
CA MET A 556 -30.36 -44.61 -70.10
C MET A 556 -30.85 -45.05 -68.71
N LEU A 557 -32.13 -44.85 -68.39
CA LEU A 557 -32.71 -45.31 -67.11
C LEU A 557 -32.82 -46.85 -67.05
N VAL A 558 -33.15 -47.51 -68.16
CA VAL A 558 -33.21 -48.99 -68.25
C VAL A 558 -31.81 -49.62 -68.18
N LEU A 559 -30.78 -48.96 -68.74
CA LEU A 559 -29.40 -49.42 -68.68
C LEU A 559 -28.82 -49.34 -67.25
N ILE A 560 -29.15 -48.28 -66.51
CA ILE A 560 -28.69 -48.06 -65.12
C ILE A 560 -29.34 -49.06 -64.16
N ILE A 561 -30.62 -49.42 -64.37
CA ILE A 561 -31.32 -50.42 -63.56
C ILE A 561 -30.77 -51.84 -63.82
N ALA A 562 -30.39 -52.16 -65.05
CA ALA A 562 -29.75 -53.44 -65.39
C ALA A 562 -28.33 -53.58 -64.78
N ILE A 563 -27.56 -52.48 -64.73
CA ILE A 563 -26.22 -52.45 -64.13
C ILE A 563 -26.30 -52.52 -62.60
N ALA A 564 -27.27 -51.85 -61.97
CA ALA A 564 -27.51 -51.90 -60.53
C ALA A 564 -27.95 -53.31 -60.05
N ALA A 565 -28.76 -54.03 -60.83
CA ALA A 565 -29.19 -55.40 -60.52
C ALA A 565 -28.03 -56.43 -60.57
N VAL A 566 -27.05 -56.23 -61.46
CA VAL A 566 -25.84 -57.06 -61.57
C VAL A 566 -24.85 -56.78 -60.43
N ILE A 567 -24.78 -55.52 -59.97
CA ILE A 567 -23.87 -55.12 -58.88
C ILE A 567 -24.43 -55.50 -57.50
N CYS A 568 -25.76 -55.49 -57.30
CA CYS A 568 -26.39 -55.93 -56.05
C CYS A 568 -26.33 -57.45 -55.78
N CYS A 569 -26.10 -58.29 -56.80
CA CYS A 569 -25.94 -59.74 -56.59
C CYS A 569 -24.50 -60.16 -56.26
N LYS A 570 -23.53 -59.24 -56.22
CA LYS A 570 -22.11 -59.60 -56.10
C LYS A 570 -21.33 -58.67 -55.18
N ARG A 571 -21.66 -58.65 -53.89
CA ARG A 571 -20.70 -58.81 -52.76
C ARG A 571 -21.32 -58.39 -51.43
N ARG A 572 -21.59 -59.42 -50.60
CA ARG A 572 -21.48 -59.35 -49.14
C ARG A 572 -20.02 -59.04 -48.75
N SER A 573 -19.83 -58.23 -47.71
CA SER A 573 -18.93 -58.45 -46.55
C SER A 573 -18.31 -57.13 -46.01
N HIS A 574 -18.87 -56.61 -44.90
CA HIS A 574 -18.26 -56.08 -43.65
C HIS A 574 -17.12 -54.99 -43.62
N PRO A 575 -16.94 -54.28 -42.48
CA PRO A 575 -16.66 -52.81 -42.31
C PRO A 575 -15.22 -52.54 -41.72
N PRO A 576 -14.87 -51.51 -40.88
CA PRO A 576 -15.48 -50.25 -40.37
C PRO A 576 -14.49 -49.01 -40.26
N LEU A 577 -14.88 -48.00 -39.43
CA LEU A 577 -14.20 -46.80 -38.88
C LEU A 577 -14.28 -45.49 -39.73
N ASP A 578 -14.52 -44.28 -39.20
CA ASP A 578 -14.55 -43.71 -37.84
C ASP A 578 -15.20 -42.32 -37.92
N GLN A 579 -16.03 -41.88 -36.95
CA GLN A 579 -16.03 -40.46 -36.53
C GLN A 579 -16.78 -40.21 -35.22
N HIS A 580 -16.03 -39.65 -34.28
CA HIS A 580 -16.38 -39.35 -32.89
C HIS A 580 -17.22 -38.07 -32.73
N PHE A 581 -18.01 -38.09 -31.65
CA PHE A 581 -18.82 -37.02 -31.08
C PHE A 581 -17.99 -35.88 -30.43
N PRO A 582 -18.51 -34.65 -30.31
CA PRO A 582 -17.90 -33.61 -29.49
C PRO A 582 -18.28 -33.77 -28.01
N LEU A 583 -17.28 -33.66 -27.12
CA LEU A 583 -17.44 -33.66 -25.66
C LEU A 583 -17.73 -32.25 -25.15
N THR A 584 -18.64 -32.16 -24.19
CA THR A 584 -19.09 -30.96 -23.47
C THR A 584 -18.15 -30.57 -22.31
N PRO A 585 -18.15 -29.29 -21.87
CA PRO A 585 -17.22 -28.77 -20.86
C PRO A 585 -17.75 -28.97 -19.43
N ALA A 586 -17.27 -30.00 -18.72
CA ALA A 586 -17.39 -30.15 -17.26
C ALA A 586 -16.55 -31.32 -16.68
N SER A 587 -15.29 -31.51 -17.10
CA SER A 587 -14.50 -32.67 -16.63
C SER A 587 -13.02 -32.37 -16.39
N CYS A 588 -12.71 -31.50 -15.43
CA CYS A 588 -11.41 -31.49 -14.77
C CYS A 588 -11.65 -31.41 -13.27
N GLY A 589 -11.35 -32.50 -12.55
CA GLY A 589 -11.55 -32.61 -11.10
C GLY A 589 -10.36 -32.10 -10.28
N THR A 590 -9.21 -31.91 -10.92
CA THR A 590 -7.95 -31.52 -10.25
C THR A 590 -7.21 -30.45 -11.05
N VAL A 591 -6.34 -29.69 -10.36
CA VAL A 591 -5.48 -28.65 -10.98
C VAL A 591 -4.53 -29.27 -12.01
N SER A 592 -4.02 -30.48 -11.77
CA SER A 592 -3.14 -31.21 -12.70
C SER A 592 -3.87 -31.62 -13.98
N ASP A 593 -5.12 -32.07 -13.89
CA ASP A 593 -5.92 -32.42 -15.09
C ASP A 593 -6.22 -31.18 -15.93
N TRP A 594 -6.47 -30.04 -15.29
CA TRP A 594 -6.64 -28.76 -15.95
C TRP A 594 -5.35 -28.30 -16.64
N LEU A 595 -4.21 -28.32 -15.94
CA LEU A 595 -2.90 -27.97 -16.49
C LEU A 595 -2.52 -28.88 -17.67
N ARG A 596 -2.82 -30.18 -17.59
CA ARG A 596 -2.60 -31.13 -18.68
C ARG A 596 -3.51 -30.86 -19.89
N ALA A 597 -4.77 -30.49 -19.65
CA ALA A 597 -5.72 -30.15 -20.72
C ALA A 597 -5.29 -28.90 -21.51
N ILE A 598 -4.67 -27.92 -20.84
CA ILE A 598 -4.10 -26.73 -21.48
C ILE A 598 -2.62 -26.90 -21.86
N LYS A 599 -2.06 -28.12 -21.70
CA LYS A 599 -0.66 -28.48 -22.01
C LYS A 599 0.41 -27.68 -21.25
N MET A 600 0.11 -27.28 -20.03
CA MET A 600 0.99 -26.54 -19.10
C MET A 600 1.39 -27.38 -17.87
N GLU A 601 1.38 -28.71 -17.99
CA GLU A 601 1.74 -29.68 -16.92
C GLU A 601 3.09 -29.39 -16.24
N ARG A 602 4.05 -28.81 -16.97
CA ARG A 602 5.40 -28.51 -16.46
C ARG A 602 5.45 -27.45 -15.35
N TYR A 603 4.36 -26.73 -15.09
CA TYR A 603 4.26 -25.67 -14.07
C TYR A 603 3.43 -26.10 -12.85
N GLU A 604 3.07 -27.37 -12.76
CA GLU A 604 2.26 -27.93 -11.67
C GLU A 604 2.90 -27.68 -10.29
N GLU A 605 4.22 -27.86 -10.15
CA GLU A 605 4.92 -27.58 -8.89
C GLU A 605 4.84 -26.10 -8.49
N SER A 606 4.98 -25.15 -9.43
CA SER A 606 4.87 -23.72 -9.13
C SER A 606 3.47 -23.33 -8.65
N PHE A 607 2.42 -23.91 -9.25
CA PHE A 607 1.04 -23.66 -8.82
C PHE A 607 0.73 -24.25 -7.44
N LEU A 608 1.26 -25.43 -7.13
CA LEU A 608 1.12 -26.03 -5.80
C LEU A 608 1.91 -25.27 -4.73
N GLN A 609 3.10 -24.76 -5.07
CA GLN A 609 3.97 -24.00 -4.17
C GLN A 609 3.38 -22.63 -3.80
N ASP A 610 2.64 -22.01 -4.73
CA ASP A 610 1.88 -20.77 -4.50
C ASP A 610 0.46 -21.00 -3.94
N GLY A 611 0.14 -22.24 -3.55
CA GLY A 611 -1.08 -22.58 -2.80
C GLY A 611 -2.34 -22.86 -3.63
N TYR A 612 -2.24 -22.93 -4.96
CA TYR A 612 -3.35 -23.23 -5.87
C TYR A 612 -3.60 -24.74 -5.95
N THR A 613 -4.20 -25.29 -4.89
CA THR A 613 -4.43 -26.74 -4.72
C THR A 613 -5.82 -27.22 -5.15
N SER A 614 -6.72 -26.32 -5.56
CA SER A 614 -8.07 -26.67 -6.01
C SER A 614 -8.58 -25.76 -7.13
N MET A 615 -9.51 -26.28 -7.95
CA MET A 615 -10.10 -25.54 -9.08
C MET A 615 -10.86 -24.27 -8.67
N GLN A 616 -11.32 -24.18 -7.42
CA GLN A 616 -12.02 -22.99 -6.88
C GLN A 616 -11.06 -21.82 -6.60
N LEU A 617 -9.78 -22.08 -6.31
CA LEU A 617 -8.79 -21.02 -6.14
C LEU A 617 -8.32 -20.46 -7.50
N LEU A 618 -8.28 -21.31 -8.53
CA LEU A 618 -7.86 -20.90 -9.89
C LEU A 618 -8.86 -19.96 -10.57
N THR A 619 -10.15 -20.02 -10.23
CA THR A 619 -11.17 -19.13 -10.81
C THR A 619 -11.09 -17.68 -10.33
N HIS A 620 -10.24 -17.39 -9.33
CA HIS A 620 -10.08 -16.05 -8.75
C HIS A 620 -8.67 -15.46 -8.95
N ILE A 621 -7.81 -16.10 -9.76
CA ILE A 621 -6.46 -15.61 -10.00
C ILE A 621 -6.51 -14.30 -10.81
N THR A 622 -5.86 -13.25 -10.32
CA THR A 622 -5.71 -11.98 -11.06
C THR A 622 -4.46 -12.03 -11.94
N THR A 623 -4.40 -11.20 -12.98
CA THR A 623 -3.27 -11.12 -13.92
C THR A 623 -1.93 -10.93 -13.21
N ASP A 624 -1.89 -10.15 -12.13
CA ASP A 624 -0.66 -9.90 -11.36
C ASP A 624 -0.22 -11.12 -10.53
N GLN A 625 -1.17 -11.90 -10.00
CA GLN A 625 -0.90 -13.12 -9.24
C GLN A 625 -0.47 -14.28 -10.15
N GLY A 626 -1.07 -14.40 -11.34
CA GLY A 626 -0.64 -15.38 -12.35
C GLY A 626 0.77 -15.10 -12.86
N SER A 627 1.13 -13.83 -13.03
CA SER A 627 2.46 -13.42 -13.50
C SER A 627 3.57 -13.80 -12.52
N ALA A 628 3.31 -13.73 -11.20
CA ALA A 628 4.24 -14.14 -10.16
C ALA A 628 4.49 -15.67 -10.14
N ALA A 629 3.44 -16.46 -10.38
CA ALA A 629 3.55 -17.93 -10.45
C ALA A 629 4.32 -18.42 -11.70
N PHE A 630 4.30 -17.65 -12.79
CA PHE A 630 5.03 -17.95 -14.03
C PHE A 630 6.43 -17.30 -14.11
N GLY A 631 6.71 -16.29 -13.29
CA GLY A 631 7.86 -15.41 -13.43
C GLY A 631 8.72 -15.32 -12.18
N ASN A 632 9.61 -16.29 -11.98
CA ASN A 632 10.73 -16.15 -11.05
C ASN A 632 11.99 -16.78 -11.64
N ASN A 633 12.68 -16.04 -12.51
CA ASN A 633 14.10 -16.25 -12.74
C ASN A 633 14.76 -15.05 -13.44
N SER A 634 15.13 -14.01 -12.68
CA SER A 634 16.32 -13.19 -12.97
C SER A 634 16.50 -12.08 -11.94
N GLY A 635 17.56 -12.18 -11.14
CA GLY A 635 18.19 -11.03 -10.51
C GLY A 635 19.31 -10.51 -11.41
N TRP A 636 19.42 -9.18 -11.56
CA TRP A 636 20.64 -8.35 -11.42
C TRP A 636 20.48 -6.98 -12.09
N SER A 637 21.26 -6.05 -11.54
CA SER A 637 21.20 -4.59 -11.57
C SER A 637 21.96 -3.91 -12.72
N SER A 638 21.48 -2.70 -13.08
CA SER A 638 22.19 -1.46 -13.47
C SER A 638 23.26 -1.41 -14.59
N GLU A 639 23.06 -0.38 -15.44
CA GLU A 639 24.02 0.47 -16.19
C GLU A 639 24.51 0.11 -17.62
N GLU A 640 24.42 1.14 -18.49
CA GLU A 640 25.18 1.49 -19.72
C GLU A 640 24.80 0.97 -21.14
N ASP A 641 24.71 1.95 -22.06
CA ASP A 641 24.60 1.94 -23.54
C ASP A 641 25.96 2.42 -24.15
N PRO A 642 26.24 2.40 -25.49
CA PRO A 642 25.77 1.55 -26.60
C PRO A 642 26.93 1.14 -27.60
N VAL A 643 26.59 0.39 -28.67
CA VAL A 643 27.15 0.37 -30.07
C VAL A 643 27.47 -1.03 -30.68
N GLN A 644 26.75 -1.34 -31.79
CA GLN A 644 27.03 -2.14 -33.02
C GLN A 644 27.81 -3.49 -32.94
N HIS A 645 27.44 -4.62 -33.58
CA HIS A 645 27.06 -4.85 -34.98
C HIS A 645 26.42 -6.25 -35.18
N ARG A 646 25.27 -6.29 -35.87
CA ARG A 646 24.84 -7.19 -36.98
C ARG A 646 25.23 -8.70 -36.96
N GLY A 647 24.23 -9.57 -36.85
CA GLY A 647 24.31 -11.00 -37.22
C GLY A 647 23.01 -11.78 -37.02
N SER A 648 22.18 -11.83 -38.07
CA SER A 648 20.89 -12.54 -38.18
C SER A 648 21.00 -14.06 -38.00
N TRP A 649 20.16 -14.66 -37.13
CA TRP A 649 19.57 -16.00 -37.31
C TRP A 649 18.18 -16.11 -36.64
N ASP A 650 17.18 -16.26 -37.50
CA ASP A 650 15.87 -16.90 -37.35
C ASP A 650 15.07 -16.81 -36.04
N SER A 651 14.17 -15.84 -36.07
CA SER A 651 12.86 -15.82 -35.44
C SER A 651 12.02 -17.08 -35.72
N LYS A 652 11.86 -17.96 -34.73
CA LYS A 652 10.68 -18.83 -34.59
C LYS A 652 10.38 -19.10 -33.11
N LEU A 653 9.65 -18.19 -32.48
CA LEU A 653 8.68 -18.52 -31.43
C LEU A 653 7.57 -17.47 -31.50
N ASN A 654 6.44 -17.93 -32.03
CA ASN A 654 5.27 -17.13 -32.38
C ASN A 654 4.60 -16.59 -31.10
N SER A 655 4.18 -15.32 -31.19
CA SER A 655 3.40 -14.55 -30.22
C SER A 655 1.96 -15.07 -30.02
N ARG A 656 1.75 -16.39 -29.94
CA ARG A 656 0.43 -17.01 -29.76
C ARG A 656 0.15 -17.52 -28.34
N GLU A 657 1.10 -17.42 -27.42
CA GLU A 657 0.94 -17.98 -26.05
C GLU A 657 0.79 -16.93 -24.94
N CYS A 658 1.01 -15.63 -25.18
CA CYS A 658 0.80 -14.58 -24.16
C CYS A 658 -0.55 -13.83 -24.27
N ALA A 659 -1.44 -14.20 -25.19
CA ALA A 659 -2.68 -13.45 -25.45
C ALA A 659 -3.95 -14.21 -25.03
N LEU A 660 -3.95 -14.85 -23.86
CA LEU A 660 -5.12 -15.54 -23.31
C LEU A 660 -5.50 -15.18 -21.86
N LEU A 661 -4.87 -14.17 -21.24
CA LEU A 661 -5.25 -13.71 -19.89
C LEU A 661 -5.31 -12.19 -19.80
N SER A 662 -6.19 -11.58 -20.60
CA SER A 662 -6.51 -10.16 -20.51
C SER A 662 -7.94 -9.91 -21.00
N GLU A 663 -8.93 -10.45 -20.30
CA GLU A 663 -10.33 -10.00 -20.35
C GLU A 663 -11.19 -10.85 -19.37
N ALA A 664 -11.36 -10.41 -18.12
CA ALA A 664 -12.47 -10.85 -17.26
C ALA A 664 -12.60 -9.98 -15.99
N SER A 665 -13.24 -8.82 -16.10
CA SER A 665 -13.82 -8.02 -15.01
C SER A 665 -14.29 -6.73 -15.68
N THR A 666 -15.56 -6.40 -15.90
CA THR A 666 -16.86 -6.69 -15.27
C THR A 666 -17.92 -6.26 -16.32
N HIS A 667 -19.01 -6.97 -16.61
CA HIS A 667 -20.22 -7.09 -15.79
C HIS A 667 -21.26 -8.01 -16.50
N THR A 668 -21.99 -8.83 -15.72
CA THR A 668 -23.38 -9.30 -15.91
C THR A 668 -23.84 -10.02 -17.21
N HIS A 669 -24.73 -11.01 -17.01
CA HIS A 669 -25.73 -11.58 -17.94
C HIS A 669 -26.00 -10.77 -19.23
N THR A 670 -26.16 -11.29 -20.45
CA THR A 670 -26.29 -12.64 -21.04
C THR A 670 -26.27 -12.44 -22.58
N HIS A 671 -25.87 -13.48 -23.34
CA HIS A 671 -25.99 -13.64 -24.81
C HIS A 671 -24.93 -12.98 -25.72
N THR A 672 -23.92 -13.81 -26.01
CA THR A 672 -23.38 -14.20 -27.34
C THR A 672 -22.93 -13.11 -28.32
N CYS A 673 -21.61 -12.99 -28.52
CA CYS A 673 -21.08 -12.69 -29.84
C CYS A 673 -19.71 -13.34 -30.10
N ARG A 674 -19.63 -13.98 -31.27
CA ARG A 674 -18.46 -14.59 -31.92
C ARG A 674 -17.66 -13.45 -32.57
N ARG A 675 -16.33 -13.49 -32.53
CA ARG A 675 -15.46 -12.49 -33.16
C ARG A 675 -15.25 -12.80 -34.66
N LEU A 676 -14.78 -11.76 -35.37
CA LEU A 676 -13.91 -11.71 -36.56
C LEU A 676 -14.59 -11.26 -37.88
N LEU A 677 -14.07 -10.33 -38.69
CA LEU A 677 -12.90 -9.42 -38.65
C LEU A 677 -12.93 -8.57 -39.94
N SER A 678 -12.59 -7.28 -39.89
CA SER A 678 -11.88 -6.57 -40.98
C SER A 678 -11.28 -5.25 -40.50
N LEU A 679 -9.97 -5.06 -40.76
CA LEU A 679 -9.25 -3.77 -40.86
C LEU A 679 -9.52 -3.15 -42.26
N PRO A 680 -9.06 -1.93 -42.65
CA PRO A 680 -8.52 -0.76 -41.92
C PRO A 680 -9.15 0.60 -42.33
N GLU A 681 -8.91 1.70 -41.58
CA GLU A 681 -8.27 2.93 -42.10
C GLU A 681 -8.14 4.02 -41.02
N ASN A 682 -6.90 4.52 -40.92
CA ASN A 682 -6.50 5.89 -40.57
C ASN A 682 -6.32 6.31 -39.09
N PHE A 683 -5.03 6.50 -38.80
CA PHE A 683 -4.42 7.75 -38.33
C PHE A 683 -4.59 8.18 -36.85
N VAL A 684 -3.39 8.22 -36.25
CA VAL A 684 -2.91 8.89 -35.01
C VAL A 684 -3.09 8.12 -33.72
#